data_AF-A0A250KJC8-F1
#
_entry.id   AF-A0A250KJC8-F1
#
_cell.length_a   1.000
_cell.length_b   1.000
_cell.length_c   1.000
_cell.angle_alpha   90.00
_cell.angle_beta   90.00
_cell.angle_gamma   90.00
#
_symmetry.space_group_name_H-M   'P 1'
#
loop_
_entity.id
_entity.type
_entity.pdbx_description
1 polymer ?
#
loop_
_entity_poly.entity_id
_entity_poly.type
_entity_poly.pdbx_seq_one_letter_code
_entity_poly.pdbx_strand_id
1 'polypeptide(L)'
;MKHKFTFLPSFLLLVMAMLWSSLAAHAQDEWMIKFHTNVPEKAKNTGVQAQVSFVLGSKSDKANVYIDYGSGETEVEIKKAIVENDKGELAIKGTLCTNAVTDAGWVTISGDPNDLYFFNASGNEIDKIEFNPNLKLQVLNLEHNVLTSLNIDRLQSLNVIYLQDNPFSATTPLMIGKMPELIVLEVPQIGHISPNFTLKNFPKLRSFDAYHTIGLKVADPTGCPNLQRLSLDMTSVESVDLSKNPALEILNVGDSRIKTLDLRNNPKITQLYISHSSGTVNTDVKFESIDVSHCPELYYFYCGGNNLKELNLRNNPKLFTLSCDRNLLRKLDVSQNPILYSVNVRYNYMDFATLPEPGNWFEYYHEQNPMELNDTYKVGDVIDLSNRVLRPKTNTQARLFRVPKADPTKPVELDDSYYSYENGKVTLKKELDEEVFVQFNNSRLKDYPIRTENFRVKTVAEFGKDVKAIQLASLGDAGSPLKMSVGILGATAANPVTVKVDLGDGNTTPFQIKDERPATANIVTTRTGAGDIIVYVPQDKYVTSLESDGQYIDNIDLSALTELRTLTLKRANLTTIDLSYNNKLEKLDLSQNQLRRVDLRGPSSYFNKSKLSDINVSYNQIDSLLFNTIYGVTKLNVSHNKLNKLDLKDADNLRMLDISHNKFTRLLLNHSELIEDVNVSNNELTEVKIPPVAPIKKLNVSGNYFTLANMPNDFGLTRGNFIYAPQHVLQISTSSPGIDLSEQNITKNGATTNFVWKKKDGSSLQLGKDYTITNGSAKFINLALDSIYCEMTHPAYPDFEGQNVFKTTNVHPIAFPKYELASFTTVNQTDSVVLSLASYIPGKSVYFEWGGNGNVTQYTLGDKYKIFQAKSKANTKVRVLVAEADDKVKVFSVANVNMTDVDLTGLKEAKLIAVTRAGLTSIKLPAAPNLTDLNLEGNELTDINLSAFPNLNFISLTGNKIKTFDLSQAPNLGIAYLSSNKMKEIKLNNPKLWNLDLSDNDLENVSLDKLPMLEQLWLNANKLTKVDVSKNTNLTVLNVVGNRLKFSTMPLPSNNGKPFNRYSYNLQAPIDVKCVNGKVDLSSEAVVGGEMTTYHWFIGNVTYRDGELQGERLELNEEYTLENGVTTLKLDKTFTNLVCVMANDNFPNALIYTNYITFTPATGIDAVTTDKDVKIQFLDGAISVLGAQNSTVAIYSIDGKLVYQGKVANDSSRIPLSRGTYIVRVGNKAAKVSVK
;
A
#
# COMPACT_ATOMS: atom_id res chain seq x y z
N MET A 1 -57.66 55.88 28.04
CA MET A 1 -58.06 55.17 29.28
C MET A 1 -59.06 54.09 28.93
N LYS A 2 -58.88 52.89 29.53
CA LYS A 2 -59.85 51.86 29.96
C LYS A 2 -61.35 52.12 29.66
N HIS A 3 -62.23 51.16 29.39
CA HIS A 3 -62.21 49.68 29.28
C HIS A 3 -63.59 49.19 28.76
N LYS A 4 -63.56 48.08 28.02
CA LYS A 4 -64.41 46.86 28.04
C LYS A 4 -65.96 46.92 27.95
N PHE A 5 -66.48 46.16 26.97
CA PHE A 5 -67.81 45.48 26.87
C PHE A 5 -67.57 44.13 26.12
N THR A 6 -67.87 42.94 26.69
CA THR A 6 -69.08 42.06 26.62
C THR A 6 -69.49 41.49 25.24
N PHE A 7 -69.51 40.16 25.07
CA PHE A 7 -70.70 39.26 24.97
C PHE A 7 -70.34 37.81 24.56
N LEU A 8 -71.11 36.82 25.08
CA LEU A 8 -71.27 35.37 24.74
C LEU A 8 -70.03 34.41 24.86
N PRO A 9 -70.02 33.35 25.71
CA PRO A 9 -68.83 32.52 25.88
C PRO A 9 -68.86 31.25 25.00
N SER A 10 -68.34 31.34 23.78
CA SER A 10 -67.95 30.20 22.93
C SER A 10 -66.70 29.46 23.45
N PHE A 11 -66.56 29.28 24.76
CA PHE A 11 -65.25 28.99 25.39
C PHE A 11 -65.10 27.56 25.93
N LEU A 12 -66.14 26.72 25.95
CA LEU A 12 -66.05 25.36 26.52
C LEU A 12 -65.80 24.23 25.50
N LEU A 13 -66.02 24.47 24.21
CA LEU A 13 -65.66 23.51 23.14
C LEU A 13 -64.27 23.75 22.53
N LEU A 14 -63.63 24.87 22.88
CA LEU A 14 -62.29 25.21 22.41
C LEU A 14 -61.17 24.72 23.34
N VAL A 15 -61.47 24.42 24.61
CA VAL A 15 -60.45 24.05 25.61
C VAL A 15 -60.22 22.53 25.71
N MET A 16 -61.18 21.68 25.32
CA MET A 16 -60.95 20.24 25.16
C MET A 16 -60.34 19.86 23.80
N ALA A 17 -60.45 20.72 22.78
CA ALA A 17 -59.82 20.51 21.47
C ALA A 17 -58.37 21.05 21.39
N MET A 18 -57.98 21.98 22.28
CA MET A 18 -56.62 22.53 22.34
C MET A 18 -55.66 21.75 23.24
N LEU A 19 -56.14 20.77 24.01
CA LEU A 19 -55.27 19.91 24.85
C LEU A 19 -54.88 18.59 24.17
N TRP A 20 -55.50 18.23 23.05
CA TRP A 20 -55.25 16.97 22.32
C TRP A 20 -54.80 17.22 20.86
N SER A 21 -54.08 18.31 20.61
CA SER A 21 -53.53 18.59 19.26
C SER A 21 -52.16 19.27 19.20
N SER A 22 -51.49 19.51 20.35
CA SER A 22 -50.15 20.16 20.35
C SER A 22 -49.02 19.35 21.01
N LEU A 23 -49.26 18.10 21.43
CA LEU A 23 -48.23 17.24 22.03
C LEU A 23 -47.77 16.07 21.15
N ALA A 24 -48.46 15.77 20.05
CA ALA A 24 -48.09 14.67 19.14
C ALA A 24 -47.56 15.13 17.77
N ALA A 25 -47.66 16.43 17.44
CA ALA A 25 -47.25 16.99 16.15
C ALA A 25 -45.91 17.77 16.20
N HIS A 26 -45.13 17.63 17.29
CA HIS A 26 -43.82 18.29 17.45
C HIS A 26 -42.63 17.32 17.54
N ALA A 27 -42.86 16.02 17.39
CA ALA A 27 -41.80 15.01 17.41
C ALA A 27 -41.44 14.47 16.00
N GLN A 28 -42.11 14.95 14.94
CA GLN A 28 -41.97 14.37 13.60
C GLN A 28 -40.95 15.06 12.67
N ASP A 29 -40.40 16.24 13.02
CA ASP A 29 -39.59 17.06 12.08
C ASP A 29 -38.29 17.67 12.67
N GLU A 30 -37.69 17.09 13.72
CA GLU A 30 -36.41 17.61 14.23
C GLU A 30 -35.22 16.98 13.50
N TRP A 31 -34.40 17.79 12.82
CA TRP A 31 -33.14 17.33 12.24
C TRP A 31 -32.23 16.83 13.36
N MET A 32 -31.59 15.68 13.17
CA MET A 32 -30.69 15.04 14.14
C MET A 32 -29.22 15.20 13.73
N ILE A 33 -28.91 14.91 12.46
CA ILE A 33 -27.55 14.93 11.91
C ILE A 33 -27.60 15.56 10.52
N LYS A 34 -26.64 16.44 10.22
CA LYS A 34 -26.41 16.98 8.88
C LYS A 34 -24.95 16.83 8.52
N PHE A 35 -24.64 16.30 7.34
CA PHE A 35 -23.26 16.25 6.89
C PHE A 35 -23.13 16.61 5.41
N HIS A 36 -21.99 17.17 5.06
CA HIS A 36 -21.56 17.40 3.70
C HIS A 36 -20.51 16.36 3.32
N THR A 37 -20.57 15.88 2.09
CA THR A 37 -19.62 14.92 1.53
C THR A 37 -19.02 15.45 0.23
N ASN A 38 -17.74 15.16 0.02
CA ASN A 38 -17.05 15.43 -1.23
C ASN A 38 -17.24 14.31 -2.27
N VAL A 39 -18.04 13.27 -1.98
CA VAL A 39 -18.35 12.20 -2.95
C VAL A 39 -18.86 12.77 -4.28
N PRO A 40 -19.78 13.76 -4.36
CA PRO A 40 -20.20 14.32 -5.64
C PRO A 40 -19.06 14.99 -6.42
N GLU A 41 -18.17 15.73 -5.74
CA GLU A 41 -17.00 16.36 -6.37
C GLU A 41 -15.99 15.31 -6.85
N LYS A 42 -15.74 14.26 -6.07
CA LYS A 42 -14.84 13.17 -6.45
C LYS A 42 -15.44 12.26 -7.52
N ALA A 43 -16.74 12.06 -7.51
CA ALA A 43 -17.47 11.32 -8.55
C ALA A 43 -17.60 12.15 -9.84
N LYS A 44 -17.45 13.48 -9.75
CA LYS A 44 -17.45 14.40 -10.89
C LYS A 44 -16.39 13.94 -11.90
N ASN A 45 -16.85 13.63 -13.10
CA ASN A 45 -16.03 13.13 -14.22
C ASN A 45 -15.57 11.66 -14.11
N THR A 46 -16.07 10.86 -13.16
CA THR A 46 -15.74 9.42 -13.05
C THR A 46 -16.76 8.50 -13.71
N GLY A 47 -17.98 8.99 -13.96
CA GLY A 47 -19.10 8.18 -14.47
C GLY A 47 -19.77 7.28 -13.42
N VAL A 48 -19.30 7.32 -12.17
CA VAL A 48 -19.93 6.64 -11.03
C VAL A 48 -20.99 7.58 -10.44
N GLN A 49 -22.16 7.05 -10.10
CA GLN A 49 -23.17 7.82 -9.39
C GLN A 49 -22.66 8.18 -8.00
N ALA A 50 -22.70 9.47 -7.64
CA ALA A 50 -22.31 9.94 -6.32
C ALA A 50 -23.24 9.33 -5.26
N GLN A 51 -22.75 8.35 -4.51
CA GLN A 51 -23.54 7.63 -3.50
C GLN A 51 -22.79 7.62 -2.16
N VAL A 52 -23.56 7.76 -1.09
CA VAL A 52 -23.07 7.57 0.28
C VAL A 52 -23.71 6.35 0.89
N SER A 53 -23.00 5.70 1.80
CA SER A 53 -23.46 4.53 2.54
C SER A 53 -23.08 4.64 4.01
N PHE A 54 -24.07 4.69 4.88
CA PHE A 54 -23.87 4.79 6.32
C PHE A 54 -24.87 3.90 7.06
N VAL A 55 -24.58 3.59 8.32
CA VAL A 55 -25.37 2.67 9.14
C VAL A 55 -25.98 3.43 10.31
N LEU A 56 -27.28 3.23 10.52
CA LEU A 56 -28.04 3.77 11.65
C LEU A 56 -28.58 2.63 12.51
N GLY A 57 -28.45 2.75 13.82
CA GLY A 57 -29.03 1.80 14.78
C GLY A 57 -29.91 2.52 15.79
N SER A 58 -31.11 1.98 16.03
CA SER A 58 -32.03 2.52 17.03
C SER A 58 -31.77 1.92 18.42
N LYS A 59 -32.22 2.64 19.44
CA LYS A 59 -32.24 2.18 20.84
C LYS A 59 -33.37 1.17 21.07
N SER A 60 -34.52 1.45 20.47
CA SER A 60 -35.73 0.64 20.49
C SER A 60 -35.60 -0.53 19.50
N ASP A 61 -36.53 -1.49 19.51
CA ASP A 61 -36.47 -2.63 18.58
C ASP A 61 -36.51 -2.18 17.10
N LYS A 62 -37.24 -1.08 16.85
CA LYS A 62 -37.33 -0.35 15.59
C LYS A 62 -37.58 1.13 15.86
N ALA A 63 -37.15 2.00 14.96
CA ALA A 63 -37.53 3.42 14.91
C ALA A 63 -37.58 3.90 13.46
N ASN A 64 -38.39 4.90 13.15
CA ASN A 64 -38.42 5.52 11.81
C ASN A 64 -37.59 6.80 11.83
N VAL A 65 -36.77 6.97 10.79
CA VAL A 65 -36.01 8.20 10.52
C VAL A 65 -36.28 8.65 9.10
N TYR A 66 -36.12 9.95 8.85
CA TYR A 66 -36.29 10.55 7.53
C TYR A 66 -34.91 11.02 7.05
N ILE A 67 -34.51 10.60 5.84
CA ILE A 67 -33.21 10.91 5.27
C ILE A 67 -33.40 11.66 3.96
N ASP A 68 -32.87 12.88 3.88
CA ASP A 68 -32.79 13.66 2.65
C ASP A 68 -31.36 13.66 2.12
N TYR A 69 -31.17 13.15 0.90
CA TYR A 69 -29.89 13.14 0.17
C TYR A 69 -29.74 14.34 -0.80
N GLY A 70 -30.62 15.34 -0.65
CA GLY A 70 -30.74 16.57 -1.44
C GLY A 70 -31.83 16.52 -2.52
N SER A 71 -32.59 15.44 -2.61
CA SER A 71 -33.70 15.25 -3.59
C SER A 71 -35.06 15.06 -2.92
N GLY A 72 -35.17 15.31 -1.62
CA GLY A 72 -36.36 15.09 -0.81
C GLY A 72 -36.19 13.95 0.18
N GLU A 73 -37.00 13.99 1.23
CA GLU A 73 -36.94 13.05 2.35
C GLU A 73 -37.46 11.66 1.98
N THR A 74 -36.75 10.63 2.44
CA THR A 74 -37.18 9.23 2.38
C THR A 74 -37.30 8.68 3.80
N GLU A 75 -38.44 8.07 4.13
CA GLU A 75 -38.63 7.38 5.40
C GLU A 75 -37.90 6.03 5.40
N VAL A 76 -37.12 5.77 6.45
CA VAL A 76 -36.35 4.53 6.65
C VAL A 76 -36.61 3.97 8.04
N GLU A 77 -37.05 2.72 8.12
CA GLU A 77 -37.16 1.97 9.38
C GLU A 77 -35.77 1.44 9.80
N ILE A 78 -35.22 1.99 10.87
CA ILE A 78 -33.93 1.57 11.43
C ILE A 78 -34.14 0.55 12.56
N LYS A 79 -33.38 -0.55 12.50
CA LYS A 79 -33.42 -1.63 13.49
C LYS A 79 -32.57 -1.29 14.70
N LYS A 80 -32.85 -1.97 15.81
CA LYS A 80 -32.04 -1.91 17.02
C LYS A 80 -30.56 -2.09 16.71
N ALA A 81 -29.70 -1.31 17.34
CA ALA A 81 -28.27 -1.55 17.30
C ALA A 81 -27.94 -2.89 17.99
N ILE A 82 -27.36 -3.84 17.26
CA ILE A 82 -27.00 -5.17 17.78
C ILE A 82 -25.48 -5.26 17.84
N VAL A 83 -24.94 -5.67 18.98
CA VAL A 83 -23.53 -6.03 19.09
C VAL A 83 -23.39 -7.48 18.64
N GLU A 84 -22.79 -7.71 17.48
CA GLU A 84 -22.48 -9.03 16.96
C GLU A 84 -20.99 -9.32 17.10
N ASN A 85 -20.66 -10.57 17.42
CA ASN A 85 -19.28 -11.02 17.48
C ASN A 85 -18.91 -11.65 16.13
N ASP A 86 -18.39 -10.85 15.22
CA ASP A 86 -17.87 -11.32 13.94
C ASP A 86 -16.40 -11.69 14.14
N LYS A 87 -16.12 -13.00 14.25
CA LYS A 87 -14.74 -13.54 14.26
C LYS A 87 -13.81 -12.98 15.34
N GLY A 88 -14.32 -12.53 16.48
CA GLY A 88 -13.52 -12.04 17.61
C GLY A 88 -13.52 -10.51 17.78
N GLU A 89 -14.14 -9.77 16.87
CA GLU A 89 -14.39 -8.34 17.03
C GLU A 89 -15.88 -8.09 17.30
N LEU A 90 -16.17 -7.31 18.35
CA LEU A 90 -17.51 -6.84 18.67
C LEU A 90 -17.86 -5.72 17.69
N ALA A 91 -18.63 -6.01 16.65
CA ALA A 91 -19.12 -5.02 15.71
C ALA A 91 -20.57 -4.64 16.04
N ILE A 92 -20.84 -3.34 16.14
CA ILE A 92 -22.22 -2.85 16.28
C ILE A 92 -22.83 -2.78 14.89
N LYS A 93 -23.85 -3.59 14.63
CA LYS A 93 -24.63 -3.60 13.40
C LYS A 93 -25.91 -2.77 13.57
N GLY A 94 -26.35 -2.19 12.46
CA GLY A 94 -27.60 -1.44 12.33
C GLY A 94 -28.19 -1.62 10.94
N THR A 95 -29.10 -0.73 10.57
CA THR A 95 -29.66 -0.65 9.22
C THR A 95 -28.70 0.13 8.31
N LEU A 96 -28.24 -0.51 7.23
CA LEU A 96 -27.48 0.14 6.16
C LEU A 96 -28.40 1.04 5.33
N CYS A 97 -28.02 2.30 5.19
CA CYS A 97 -28.70 3.32 4.41
C CYS A 97 -27.76 3.75 3.27
N THR A 98 -28.17 3.48 2.03
CA THR A 98 -27.39 3.82 0.83
C THR A 98 -28.29 4.55 -0.17
N ASN A 99 -27.85 5.71 -0.66
CA ASN A 99 -28.55 6.41 -1.73
C ASN A 99 -27.63 7.40 -2.47
N ALA A 100 -28.11 7.90 -3.60
CA ALA A 100 -27.44 8.94 -4.38
C ALA A 100 -27.56 10.31 -3.70
N VAL A 101 -26.45 11.05 -3.64
CA VAL A 101 -26.38 12.41 -3.10
C VAL A 101 -26.32 13.40 -4.27
N THR A 102 -27.06 14.51 -4.14
CA THR A 102 -27.03 15.58 -5.14
C THR A 102 -25.69 16.31 -5.20
N ASP A 103 -25.47 17.10 -6.25
CA ASP A 103 -24.26 17.93 -6.43
C ASP A 103 -23.99 18.89 -5.27
N ALA A 104 -25.00 19.20 -4.45
CA ALA A 104 -24.85 20.02 -3.25
C ALA A 104 -24.13 19.29 -2.10
N GLY A 105 -23.99 17.96 -2.16
CA GLY A 105 -23.22 17.17 -1.18
C GLY A 105 -23.85 17.01 0.20
N TRP A 106 -25.01 17.62 0.47
CA TRP A 106 -25.64 17.60 1.79
C TRP A 106 -26.57 16.39 1.99
N VAL A 107 -26.44 15.77 3.17
CA VAL A 107 -27.36 14.75 3.68
C VAL A 107 -27.90 15.22 5.03
N THR A 108 -29.23 15.17 5.20
CA THR A 108 -29.91 15.47 6.45
C THR A 108 -30.65 14.25 6.96
N ILE A 109 -30.50 13.93 8.24
CA ILE A 109 -31.21 12.85 8.94
C ILE A 109 -32.09 13.50 10.00
N SER A 110 -33.39 13.25 9.96
CA SER A 110 -34.42 13.78 10.88
C SER A 110 -35.19 12.64 11.56
N GLY A 111 -35.74 12.88 12.75
CA GLY A 111 -36.44 11.87 13.55
C GLY A 111 -36.40 12.21 15.04
N ASP A 112 -36.77 11.27 15.92
CA ASP A 112 -36.66 11.46 17.37
C ASP A 112 -35.17 11.37 17.81
N PRO A 113 -34.57 12.47 18.31
CA PRO A 113 -33.17 12.48 18.77
C PRO A 113 -32.87 11.53 19.95
N ASN A 114 -33.90 10.96 20.59
CA ASN A 114 -33.77 9.98 21.67
C ASN A 114 -33.70 8.53 21.18
N ASP A 115 -34.16 8.25 19.96
CA ASP A 115 -34.24 6.90 19.41
C ASP A 115 -32.96 6.48 18.66
N LEU A 116 -32.18 7.43 18.13
CA LEU A 116 -30.92 7.13 17.42
C LEU A 116 -29.78 6.81 18.40
N TYR A 117 -29.30 5.57 18.38
CA TYR A 117 -28.29 5.05 19.30
C TYR A 117 -26.89 4.98 18.67
N PHE A 118 -26.83 4.55 17.40
CA PHE A 118 -25.60 4.26 16.67
C PHE A 118 -25.60 4.97 15.32
N PHE A 119 -24.50 5.64 15.01
CA PHE A 119 -24.24 6.24 13.72
C PHE A 119 -22.83 5.89 13.25
N ASN A 120 -22.74 5.17 12.14
CA ASN A 120 -21.48 4.86 11.46
C ASN A 120 -21.54 5.38 10.03
N ALA A 121 -20.70 6.38 9.74
CA ALA A 121 -20.53 6.94 8.41
C ALA A 121 -19.06 6.90 7.99
N SER A 122 -18.36 5.82 8.31
CA SER A 122 -16.99 5.61 7.86
C SER A 122 -16.90 5.57 6.33
N GLY A 123 -15.84 6.13 5.74
CA GLY A 123 -15.55 5.98 4.31
C GLY A 123 -16.45 6.79 3.37
N ASN A 124 -17.04 7.89 3.84
CA ASN A 124 -18.03 8.67 3.08
C ASN A 124 -17.50 10.03 2.59
N GLU A 125 -16.19 10.28 2.64
CA GLU A 125 -15.58 11.55 2.22
C GLU A 125 -16.23 12.78 2.88
N ILE A 126 -16.66 12.63 4.13
CA ILE A 126 -17.31 13.69 4.90
C ILE A 126 -16.26 14.73 5.25
N ASP A 127 -16.45 15.98 4.83
CA ASP A 127 -15.60 17.13 5.18
C ASP A 127 -16.20 17.99 6.29
N LYS A 128 -17.54 17.98 6.43
CA LYS A 128 -18.29 18.72 7.46
C LYS A 128 -19.44 17.91 8.01
N ILE A 129 -19.67 18.00 9.32
CA ILE A 129 -20.80 17.38 10.00
C ILE A 129 -21.26 18.24 11.18
N GLU A 130 -22.58 18.29 11.35
CA GLU A 130 -23.28 18.97 12.43
C GLU A 130 -24.25 18.02 13.11
N PHE A 131 -24.32 18.11 14.43
CA PHE A 131 -25.23 17.32 15.26
C PHE A 131 -26.21 18.23 15.99
N ASN A 132 -27.46 17.80 16.08
CA ASN A 132 -28.43 18.47 16.92
C ASN A 132 -27.99 18.38 18.40
N PRO A 133 -27.95 19.50 19.15
CA PRO A 133 -27.58 19.50 20.57
C PRO A 133 -28.39 18.58 21.48
N ASN A 134 -29.62 18.23 21.08
CA ASN A 134 -30.52 17.35 21.84
C ASN A 134 -30.25 15.86 21.58
N LEU A 135 -29.47 15.51 20.56
CA LEU A 135 -29.18 14.14 20.15
C LEU A 135 -28.56 13.31 21.28
N LYS A 136 -29.12 12.12 21.54
CA LYS A 136 -28.69 11.20 22.61
C LYS A 136 -27.89 10.01 22.09
N LEU A 137 -27.06 10.25 21.07
CA LEU A 137 -26.21 9.25 20.44
C LEU A 137 -25.24 8.63 21.44
N GLN A 138 -25.03 7.32 21.36
CA GLN A 138 -24.14 6.56 22.24
C GLN A 138 -22.88 6.11 21.52
N VAL A 139 -22.97 5.79 20.22
CA VAL A 139 -21.83 5.33 19.43
C VAL A 139 -21.72 6.11 18.12
N LEU A 140 -20.54 6.67 17.89
CA LEU A 140 -20.20 7.47 16.72
C LEU A 140 -18.96 6.89 16.03
N ASN A 141 -19.10 6.48 14.78
CA ASN A 141 -17.98 6.11 13.91
C ASN A 141 -17.94 7.04 12.69
N LEU A 142 -16.84 7.78 12.53
CA LEU A 142 -16.56 8.65 11.39
C LEU A 142 -15.17 8.37 10.78
N GLU A 143 -14.67 7.14 10.89
CA GLU A 143 -13.35 6.76 10.39
C GLU A 143 -13.21 6.93 8.87
N HIS A 144 -12.02 7.17 8.36
CA HIS A 144 -11.74 7.24 6.92
C HIS A 144 -12.58 8.30 6.18
N ASN A 145 -12.56 9.53 6.70
CA ASN A 145 -13.24 10.68 6.10
C ASN A 145 -12.23 11.81 5.89
N VAL A 146 -12.71 12.98 5.45
CA VAL A 146 -11.86 14.15 5.20
C VAL A 146 -12.24 15.32 6.10
N LEU A 147 -12.65 15.01 7.34
CA LEU A 147 -13.09 16.00 8.32
C LEU A 147 -11.97 16.99 8.60
N THR A 148 -12.23 18.25 8.25
CA THR A 148 -11.31 19.36 8.57
C THR A 148 -11.61 19.96 9.93
N SER A 149 -12.81 19.75 10.47
CA SER A 149 -13.25 20.20 11.79
C SER A 149 -14.32 19.26 12.36
N LEU A 150 -14.34 19.07 13.67
CA LEU A 150 -15.40 18.35 14.38
C LEU A 150 -15.53 18.92 15.79
N ASN A 151 -16.75 19.29 16.19
CA ASN A 151 -17.08 19.66 17.55
C ASN A 151 -18.24 18.80 18.05
N ILE A 152 -17.95 17.99 19.07
CA ILE A 152 -18.90 17.03 19.65
C ILE A 152 -19.11 17.25 21.15
N ASP A 153 -18.73 18.42 21.69
CA ASP A 153 -18.78 18.74 23.12
C ASP A 153 -20.17 18.61 23.74
N ARG A 154 -21.21 18.83 22.92
CA ARG A 154 -22.62 18.76 23.34
C ARG A 154 -23.18 17.35 23.37
N LEU A 155 -22.53 16.38 22.73
CA LEU A 155 -22.95 14.98 22.68
C LEU A 155 -22.49 14.21 23.93
N GLN A 156 -22.91 14.70 25.11
CA GLN A 156 -22.50 14.21 26.44
C GLN A 156 -22.86 12.74 26.71
N SER A 157 -23.74 12.14 25.89
CA SER A 157 -24.19 10.76 25.99
C SER A 157 -23.27 9.75 25.28
N LEU A 158 -22.27 10.20 24.51
CA LEU A 158 -21.39 9.30 23.76
C LEU A 158 -20.59 8.38 24.71
N ASN A 159 -20.57 7.09 24.38
CA ASN A 159 -19.79 6.04 25.02
C ASN A 159 -18.60 5.60 24.16
N VAL A 160 -18.76 5.59 22.84
CA VAL A 160 -17.77 5.06 21.91
C VAL A 160 -17.62 6.01 20.74
N ILE A 161 -16.37 6.39 20.46
CA ILE A 161 -16.01 7.32 19.39
C ILE A 161 -14.84 6.71 18.59
N TYR A 162 -15.05 6.58 17.27
CA TYR A 162 -14.02 6.17 16.32
C TYR A 162 -13.82 7.27 15.27
N LEU A 163 -12.59 7.78 15.15
CA LEU A 163 -12.23 8.94 14.32
C LEU A 163 -10.94 8.73 13.51
N GLN A 164 -10.52 7.48 13.31
CA GLN A 164 -9.33 7.13 12.55
C GLN A 164 -9.27 7.84 11.18
N ASP A 165 -8.07 8.22 10.75
CA ASP A 165 -7.79 8.65 9.37
C ASP A 165 -8.69 9.83 8.96
N ASN A 166 -8.57 10.91 9.75
CA ASN A 166 -9.23 12.18 9.49
C ASN A 166 -8.21 13.33 9.58
N PRO A 167 -8.17 14.22 8.58
CA PRO A 167 -7.05 15.12 8.38
C PRO A 167 -6.97 16.29 9.35
N PHE A 168 -8.04 16.66 10.09
CA PHE A 168 -8.19 17.79 11.02
C PHE A 168 -7.05 18.82 10.99
N SER A 169 -7.32 20.07 10.61
CA SER A 169 -6.25 21.05 10.42
C SER A 169 -5.80 21.75 11.71
N ALA A 170 -4.63 22.39 11.68
CA ALA A 170 -4.15 23.21 12.81
C ALA A 170 -5.09 24.38 13.17
N THR A 171 -5.81 24.95 12.19
CA THR A 171 -6.75 26.05 12.40
C THR A 171 -8.10 25.57 12.93
N THR A 172 -8.45 24.31 12.68
CA THR A 172 -9.70 23.67 13.12
C THR A 172 -9.43 22.25 13.64
N PRO A 173 -8.67 22.11 14.74
CA PRO A 173 -8.30 20.79 15.24
C PRO A 173 -9.53 20.03 15.73
N LEU A 174 -9.38 18.72 15.92
CA LEU A 174 -10.39 17.90 16.59
C LEU A 174 -10.66 18.47 18.00
N MET A 175 -11.91 18.88 18.25
CA MET A 175 -12.36 19.40 19.53
C MET A 175 -13.24 18.36 20.23
N ILE A 176 -12.75 17.87 21.37
CA ILE A 176 -13.46 16.94 22.26
C ILE A 176 -13.39 17.49 23.69
N GLY A 177 -14.52 17.98 24.17
CA GLY A 177 -14.71 18.50 25.51
C GLY A 177 -14.93 17.41 26.56
N LYS A 178 -15.55 17.76 27.68
CA LYS A 178 -15.84 16.82 28.77
C LYS A 178 -16.92 15.82 28.38
N MET A 179 -16.60 14.52 28.39
CA MET A 179 -17.56 13.45 28.07
C MET A 179 -17.60 12.42 29.22
N PRO A 180 -18.52 12.58 30.19
CA PRO A 180 -18.52 11.80 31.43
C PRO A 180 -18.86 10.31 31.22
N GLU A 181 -19.54 9.98 30.12
CA GLU A 181 -19.97 8.62 29.77
C GLU A 181 -19.04 7.90 28.79
N LEU A 182 -17.96 8.55 28.33
CA LEU A 182 -17.06 7.98 27.32
C LEU A 182 -16.27 6.78 27.87
N ILE A 183 -16.30 5.67 27.14
CA ILE A 183 -15.65 4.40 27.46
C ILE A 183 -14.53 4.10 26.46
N VAL A 184 -14.73 4.41 25.18
CA VAL A 184 -13.77 4.14 24.09
C VAL A 184 -13.58 5.41 23.27
N LEU A 185 -12.32 5.80 23.08
CA LEU A 185 -11.92 6.91 22.21
C LEU A 185 -10.74 6.48 21.34
N GLU A 186 -10.99 6.34 20.05
CA GLU A 186 -9.98 5.95 19.07
C GLU A 186 -9.81 7.12 18.08
N VAL A 187 -8.63 7.73 18.11
CA VAL A 187 -8.23 8.85 17.26
C VAL A 187 -6.94 8.57 16.47
N PRO A 188 -6.70 7.37 15.94
CA PRO A 188 -5.44 7.08 15.27
C PRO A 188 -5.32 7.83 13.93
N GLN A 189 -4.09 8.19 13.55
CA GLN A 189 -3.76 8.83 12.27
C GLN A 189 -4.55 10.12 11.99
N ILE A 190 -4.80 10.93 13.02
CA ILE A 190 -5.43 12.24 12.84
C ILE A 190 -4.40 13.36 12.68
N GLY A 191 -4.71 14.37 11.86
CA GLY A 191 -3.78 15.48 11.58
C GLY A 191 -3.50 16.37 12.80
N HIS A 192 -4.54 16.98 13.36
CA HIS A 192 -4.41 17.87 14.53
C HIS A 192 -5.53 17.64 15.56
N ILE A 193 -5.13 17.43 16.81
CA ILE A 193 -6.00 17.43 17.98
C ILE A 193 -5.84 18.74 18.76
N SER A 194 -6.90 19.17 19.44
CA SER A 194 -6.89 20.40 20.22
C SER A 194 -5.69 20.44 21.19
N PRO A 195 -4.94 21.55 21.27
CA PRO A 195 -3.89 21.73 22.29
C PRO A 195 -4.41 21.64 23.73
N ASN A 196 -5.72 21.85 23.93
CA ASN A 196 -6.39 21.75 25.22
C ASN A 196 -6.94 20.34 25.52
N PHE A 197 -6.71 19.37 24.64
CA PHE A 197 -7.15 17.99 24.85
C PHE A 197 -6.52 17.40 26.12
N THR A 198 -7.32 16.72 26.92
CA THR A 198 -6.86 16.01 28.12
C THR A 198 -7.76 14.83 28.44
N LEU A 199 -7.16 13.70 28.82
CA LEU A 199 -7.93 12.49 29.17
C LEU A 199 -8.69 12.65 30.50
N LYS A 200 -8.34 13.63 31.35
CA LYS A 200 -9.09 13.97 32.58
C LYS A 200 -10.59 14.26 32.35
N ASN A 201 -10.94 14.56 31.11
CA ASN A 201 -12.32 14.80 30.69
C ASN A 201 -13.18 13.52 30.60
N PHE A 202 -12.59 12.33 30.72
CA PHE A 202 -13.23 11.04 30.43
C PHE A 202 -13.12 10.05 31.61
N PRO A 203 -13.83 10.29 32.74
CA PRO A 203 -13.65 9.50 33.97
C PRO A 203 -14.05 8.01 33.87
N LYS A 204 -14.81 7.63 32.85
CA LYS A 204 -15.24 6.23 32.60
C LYS A 204 -14.43 5.53 31.51
N LEU A 205 -13.41 6.20 30.95
CA LEU A 205 -12.64 5.69 29.81
C LEU A 205 -11.95 4.38 30.17
N ARG A 206 -12.02 3.42 29.24
CA ARG A 206 -11.40 2.09 29.30
C ARG A 206 -10.40 1.85 28.17
N SER A 207 -10.64 2.42 26.98
CA SER A 207 -9.71 2.37 25.86
C SER A 207 -9.43 3.76 25.32
N PHE A 208 -8.15 4.07 25.15
CA PHE A 208 -7.68 5.21 24.39
C PHE A 208 -6.61 4.76 23.39
N ASP A 209 -6.81 5.06 22.12
CA ASP A 209 -5.83 4.83 21.06
C ASP A 209 -5.60 6.12 20.27
N ALA A 210 -4.34 6.53 20.22
CA ALA A 210 -3.88 7.70 19.48
C ALA A 210 -2.73 7.36 18.53
N TYR A 211 -2.65 6.12 18.04
CA TYR A 211 -1.60 5.68 17.11
C TYR A 211 -1.34 6.73 16.04
N HIS A 212 -0.07 7.15 15.90
CA HIS A 212 0.39 8.09 14.90
C HIS A 212 -0.32 9.47 14.90
N THR A 213 -0.86 9.89 16.05
CA THR A 213 -1.36 11.25 16.26
C THR A 213 -0.20 12.18 16.64
N ILE A 214 0.61 12.58 15.65
CA ILE A 214 1.84 13.35 15.89
C ILE A 214 1.57 14.67 16.61
N GLY A 215 0.41 15.29 16.37
CA GLY A 215 0.00 16.53 17.05
C GLY A 215 -0.21 16.39 18.57
N LEU A 216 -0.41 15.18 19.09
CA LEU A 216 -0.61 14.94 20.52
C LEU A 216 0.74 14.99 21.26
N LYS A 217 0.90 16.01 22.12
CA LYS A 217 2.12 16.24 22.90
C LYS A 217 2.00 15.86 24.39
N VAL A 218 0.78 15.78 24.90
CA VAL A 218 0.50 15.48 26.31
C VAL A 218 -0.71 14.55 26.38
N ALA A 219 -0.59 13.48 27.17
CA ALA A 219 -1.70 12.61 27.53
C ALA A 219 -1.67 12.38 29.05
N ASP A 220 -2.72 12.81 29.76
CA ASP A 220 -2.81 12.71 31.22
C ASP A 220 -3.97 11.80 31.62
N PRO A 221 -3.71 10.48 31.80
CA PRO A 221 -4.75 9.49 32.10
C PRO A 221 -5.13 9.44 33.59
N THR A 222 -4.62 10.34 34.44
CA THR A 222 -4.83 10.26 35.90
C THR A 222 -6.30 10.44 36.33
N GLY A 223 -7.14 10.99 35.44
CA GLY A 223 -8.59 11.06 35.60
C GLY A 223 -9.36 9.81 35.18
N CYS A 224 -8.69 8.78 34.65
CA CYS A 224 -9.30 7.58 34.04
C CYS A 224 -8.99 6.31 34.86
N PRO A 225 -9.57 6.12 36.07
CA PRO A 225 -9.20 5.01 36.96
C PRO A 225 -9.53 3.61 36.43
N ASN A 226 -10.44 3.52 35.45
CA ASN A 226 -10.86 2.26 34.82
C ASN A 226 -10.16 1.99 33.47
N LEU A 227 -9.12 2.76 33.12
CA LEU A 227 -8.40 2.61 31.86
C LEU A 227 -7.75 1.21 31.79
N GLN A 228 -8.05 0.46 30.73
CA GLN A 228 -7.56 -0.90 30.46
C GLN A 228 -6.58 -0.93 29.28
N ARG A 229 -6.79 -0.08 28.26
CA ARG A 229 -5.88 0.09 27.12
C ARG A 229 -5.48 1.55 26.94
N LEU A 230 -4.19 1.77 26.77
CA LEU A 230 -3.59 3.05 26.42
C LEU A 230 -2.58 2.87 25.28
N SER A 231 -2.90 3.35 24.09
CA SER A 231 -1.98 3.41 22.94
C SER A 231 -1.61 4.87 22.64
N LEU A 232 -0.32 5.17 22.71
CA LEU A 232 0.31 6.46 22.43
C LEU A 232 1.45 6.29 21.41
N ASP A 233 1.48 5.18 20.69
CA ASP A 233 2.53 4.86 19.76
C ASP A 233 2.59 5.85 18.59
N MET A 234 3.82 6.20 18.18
CA MET A 234 4.09 7.18 17.14
C MET A 234 3.49 8.58 17.39
N THR A 235 3.24 8.95 18.65
CA THR A 235 2.83 10.31 19.07
C THR A 235 4.02 11.18 19.47
N SER A 236 3.80 12.48 19.69
CA SER A 236 4.81 13.39 20.25
C SER A 236 4.76 13.48 21.78
N VAL A 237 4.10 12.54 22.47
CA VAL A 237 4.02 12.54 23.93
C VAL A 237 5.37 12.20 24.54
N GLU A 238 5.88 13.07 25.42
CA GLU A 238 7.22 12.92 26.03
C GLU A 238 7.21 12.22 27.40
N SER A 239 6.07 12.22 28.10
CA SER A 239 5.89 11.56 29.39
C SER A 239 4.42 11.27 29.67
N VAL A 240 4.16 10.28 30.54
CA VAL A 240 2.81 9.90 30.97
C VAL A 240 2.83 9.45 32.44
N ASP A 241 1.86 9.93 33.24
CA ASP A 241 1.66 9.50 34.63
C ASP A 241 0.59 8.41 34.70
N LEU A 242 1.00 7.17 35.01
CA LEU A 242 0.13 6.00 35.10
C LEU A 242 -0.26 5.64 36.54
N SER A 243 0.08 6.49 37.52
CA SER A 243 -0.07 6.20 38.96
C SER A 243 -1.51 5.99 39.44
N LYS A 244 -2.50 6.39 38.63
CA LYS A 244 -3.93 6.26 38.93
C LYS A 244 -4.67 5.29 38.01
N ASN A 245 -3.95 4.43 37.29
CA ASN A 245 -4.54 3.49 36.32
C ASN A 245 -4.26 2.02 36.71
N PRO A 246 -4.77 1.53 37.87
CA PRO A 246 -4.48 0.18 38.36
C PRO A 246 -5.16 -0.94 37.54
N ALA A 247 -6.10 -0.58 36.65
CA ALA A 247 -6.80 -1.50 35.77
C ALA A 247 -6.11 -1.69 34.41
N LEU A 248 -4.98 -1.02 34.15
CA LEU A 248 -4.32 -1.03 32.84
C LEU A 248 -3.77 -2.41 32.50
N GLU A 249 -4.18 -2.95 31.34
CA GLU A 249 -3.84 -4.29 30.83
C GLU A 249 -2.94 -4.19 29.59
N ILE A 250 -3.15 -3.20 28.73
CA ILE A 250 -2.40 -2.98 27.49
C ILE A 250 -1.82 -1.56 27.51
N LEU A 251 -0.50 -1.46 27.42
CA LEU A 251 0.21 -0.20 27.26
C LEU A 251 1.10 -0.25 26.02
N ASN A 252 0.85 0.65 25.08
CA ASN A 252 1.70 0.84 23.91
C ASN A 252 2.17 2.29 23.84
N VAL A 253 3.49 2.47 23.92
CA VAL A 253 4.17 3.77 23.78
C VAL A 253 5.31 3.68 22.76
N GLY A 254 5.27 2.67 21.89
CA GLY A 254 6.30 2.43 20.87
C GLY A 254 6.48 3.62 19.94
N ASP A 255 7.72 3.94 19.59
CA ASP A 255 8.07 5.05 18.70
C ASP A 255 7.44 6.41 19.13
N SER A 256 7.06 6.59 20.40
CA SER A 256 6.64 7.87 20.99
C SER A 256 7.86 8.73 21.37
N ARG A 257 7.69 9.83 22.14
CA ARG A 257 8.83 10.56 22.73
C ARG A 257 9.09 10.19 24.19
N ILE A 258 8.44 9.16 24.72
CA ILE A 258 8.60 8.69 26.09
C ILE A 258 9.94 7.96 26.24
N LYS A 259 10.74 8.36 27.24
CA LYS A 259 12.06 7.77 27.53
C LYS A 259 12.08 6.83 28.75
N THR A 260 11.08 6.98 29.62
CA THR A 260 11.01 6.29 30.91
C THR A 260 9.55 6.06 31.29
N LEU A 261 9.26 4.95 31.98
CA LEU A 261 7.95 4.62 32.52
C LEU A 261 8.06 4.21 33.99
N ASP A 262 7.10 4.63 34.81
CA ASP A 262 6.89 4.13 36.17
C ASP A 262 5.66 3.21 36.18
N LEU A 263 5.89 1.90 36.37
CA LEU A 263 4.86 0.86 36.30
C LEU A 263 4.43 0.32 37.68
N ARG A 264 4.89 0.94 38.79
CA ARG A 264 4.67 0.43 40.16
C ARG A 264 3.20 0.27 40.55
N ASN A 265 2.31 1.01 39.89
CA ASN A 265 0.87 1.02 40.18
C ASN A 265 0.04 0.27 39.14
N ASN A 266 0.67 -0.48 38.22
CA ASN A 266 0.00 -1.10 37.07
C ASN A 266 0.17 -2.64 37.04
N PRO A 267 -0.23 -3.38 38.11
CA PRO A 267 0.06 -4.80 38.26
C PRO A 267 -0.67 -5.72 37.26
N LYS A 268 -1.65 -5.19 36.52
CA LYS A 268 -2.48 -5.93 35.57
C LYS A 268 -1.97 -5.88 34.12
N ILE A 269 -0.85 -5.20 33.85
CA ILE A 269 -0.31 -5.14 32.48
C ILE A 269 0.01 -6.56 32.00
N THR A 270 -0.64 -6.95 30.91
CA THR A 270 -0.41 -8.22 30.19
C THR A 270 0.35 -7.98 28.89
N GLN A 271 0.23 -6.78 28.30
CA GLN A 271 0.90 -6.42 27.05
C GLN A 271 1.61 -5.07 27.19
N LEU A 272 2.91 -5.07 26.94
CA LEU A 272 3.75 -3.86 27.00
C LEU A 272 4.54 -3.71 25.71
N TYR A 273 4.34 -2.57 25.05
CA TYR A 273 5.02 -2.20 23.81
C TYR A 273 5.76 -0.88 24.02
N ILE A 274 7.09 -0.94 24.01
CA ILE A 274 7.98 0.23 24.13
C ILE A 274 9.00 0.27 22.99
N SER A 275 8.74 -0.45 21.89
CA SER A 275 9.70 -0.61 20.80
C SER A 275 9.92 0.71 20.07
N HIS A 276 11.16 1.04 19.71
CA HIS A 276 11.49 2.17 18.84
C HIS A 276 12.14 1.66 17.56
N SER A 277 11.32 1.10 16.67
CA SER A 277 11.76 0.37 15.48
C SER A 277 11.29 0.98 14.17
N SER A 278 10.50 2.07 14.20
CA SER A 278 9.97 2.70 12.98
C SER A 278 11.07 3.13 12.00
N GLY A 279 12.26 3.46 12.50
CA GLY A 279 13.35 4.01 11.71
C GLY A 279 13.05 5.42 11.18
N THR A 280 11.87 5.95 11.46
CA THR A 280 11.32 7.14 10.83
C THR A 280 10.73 8.16 11.81
N VAL A 281 10.00 7.69 12.82
CA VAL A 281 9.31 8.53 13.80
C VAL A 281 10.08 8.51 15.13
N ASN A 282 10.29 9.69 15.72
CA ASN A 282 10.96 9.86 17.02
C ASN A 282 12.26 9.04 17.18
N THR A 283 13.07 8.98 16.11
CA THR A 283 14.31 8.18 16.08
C THR A 283 15.40 8.70 17.01
N ASP A 284 15.27 9.95 17.48
CA ASP A 284 16.12 10.61 18.46
C ASP A 284 15.88 10.16 19.91
N VAL A 285 14.83 9.36 20.14
CA VAL A 285 14.39 8.91 21.46
C VAL A 285 14.53 7.40 21.58
N LYS A 286 15.07 6.94 22.71
CA LYS A 286 15.27 5.53 23.06
C LYS A 286 15.16 5.33 24.57
N PHE A 287 14.65 4.19 25.00
CA PHE A 287 14.74 3.75 26.40
C PHE A 287 16.16 3.28 26.70
N GLU A 288 16.74 3.74 27.81
CA GLU A 288 18.02 3.24 28.34
C GLU A 288 17.85 2.13 29.37
N SER A 289 16.70 2.10 30.06
CA SER A 289 16.31 1.08 31.04
C SER A 289 14.78 0.99 31.15
N ILE A 290 14.29 -0.13 31.69
CA ILE A 290 12.88 -0.35 32.01
C ILE A 290 12.74 -1.31 33.19
N ASP A 291 11.91 -0.97 34.16
CA ASP A 291 11.58 -1.83 35.30
C ASP A 291 10.18 -2.45 35.12
N VAL A 292 10.15 -3.76 34.82
CA VAL A 292 8.92 -4.56 34.68
C VAL A 292 8.66 -5.46 35.89
N SER A 293 9.39 -5.27 36.99
CA SER A 293 9.27 -6.12 38.18
C SER A 293 7.89 -6.06 38.86
N HIS A 294 7.12 -5.01 38.57
CA HIS A 294 5.78 -4.76 39.09
C HIS A 294 4.66 -5.25 38.15
N CYS A 295 5.00 -5.97 37.06
CA CYS A 295 4.05 -6.47 36.07
C CYS A 295 4.02 -8.02 36.05
N PRO A 296 3.54 -8.71 37.11
CA PRO A 296 3.60 -10.17 37.20
C PRO A 296 2.71 -10.89 36.18
N GLU A 297 1.73 -10.19 35.61
CA GLU A 297 0.80 -10.69 34.58
C GLU A 297 1.31 -10.48 33.14
N LEU A 298 2.51 -9.91 32.96
CA LEU A 298 3.08 -9.60 31.66
C LEU A 298 3.22 -10.87 30.81
N TYR A 299 2.54 -10.90 29.67
CA TYR A 299 2.43 -12.02 28.75
C TYR A 299 3.14 -11.72 27.42
N TYR A 300 2.99 -10.49 26.90
CA TYR A 300 3.66 -9.99 25.72
C TYR A 300 4.54 -8.78 26.04
N PHE A 301 5.82 -8.85 25.70
CA PHE A 301 6.73 -7.74 25.90
C PHE A 301 7.58 -7.46 24.66
N TYR A 302 7.37 -6.29 24.05
CA TYR A 302 8.09 -5.80 22.88
C TYR A 302 8.85 -4.53 23.22
N CYS A 303 10.16 -4.63 23.39
CA CYS A 303 11.05 -3.52 23.73
C CYS A 303 12.20 -3.34 22.74
N GLY A 304 11.99 -3.75 21.49
CA GLY A 304 13.03 -3.72 20.45
C GLY A 304 13.43 -2.32 20.01
N GLY A 305 14.64 -2.16 19.48
CA GLY A 305 15.10 -0.89 18.90
C GLY A 305 15.41 0.20 19.93
N ASN A 306 15.79 -0.16 21.16
CA ASN A 306 16.14 0.75 22.25
C ASN A 306 17.62 0.68 22.60
N ASN A 307 18.05 1.32 23.69
CA ASN A 307 19.42 1.33 24.19
C ASN A 307 19.59 0.51 25.48
N LEU A 308 18.74 -0.51 25.69
CA LEU A 308 18.75 -1.31 26.93
C LEU A 308 20.05 -2.10 27.05
N LYS A 309 20.78 -1.89 28.15
CA LYS A 309 22.03 -2.62 28.47
C LYS A 309 21.79 -3.85 29.34
N GLU A 310 20.72 -3.82 30.11
CA GLU A 310 20.28 -4.89 31.01
C GLU A 310 18.76 -5.01 30.95
N LEU A 311 18.25 -6.22 31.17
CA LEU A 311 16.82 -6.51 31.24
C LEU A 311 16.56 -7.59 32.30
N ASN A 312 15.76 -7.25 33.32
CA ASN A 312 15.41 -8.16 34.39
C ASN A 312 13.96 -8.64 34.24
N LEU A 313 13.79 -9.95 33.99
CA LEU A 313 12.48 -10.58 33.75
C LEU A 313 12.08 -11.56 34.87
N ARG A 314 12.81 -11.56 35.99
CA ARG A 314 12.65 -12.55 37.08
C ARG A 314 11.25 -12.58 37.67
N ASN A 315 10.55 -11.45 37.69
CA ASN A 315 9.23 -11.32 38.31
C ASN A 315 8.08 -11.41 37.30
N ASN A 316 8.33 -11.91 36.08
CA ASN A 316 7.33 -12.01 35.00
C ASN A 316 7.11 -13.49 34.59
N PRO A 317 6.63 -14.36 35.49
CA PRO A 317 6.56 -15.81 35.25
C PRO A 317 5.56 -16.21 34.15
N LYS A 318 4.65 -15.30 33.77
CA LYS A 318 3.64 -15.49 32.73
C LYS A 318 4.08 -15.01 31.33
N LEU A 319 5.34 -14.59 31.18
CA LEU A 319 5.84 -14.10 29.90
C LEU A 319 5.87 -15.22 28.85
N PHE A 320 5.14 -15.03 27.75
CA PHE A 320 4.97 -16.00 26.67
C PHE A 320 5.73 -15.57 25.41
N THR A 321 5.68 -14.27 25.06
CA THR A 321 6.46 -13.70 23.95
C THR A 321 7.34 -12.56 24.44
N LEU A 322 8.62 -12.62 24.06
CA LEU A 322 9.60 -11.58 24.32
C LEU A 322 10.30 -11.17 23.03
N SER A 323 10.23 -9.88 22.68
CA SER A 323 11.09 -9.26 21.67
C SER A 323 11.88 -8.12 22.29
N CYS A 324 13.19 -8.32 22.45
CA CYS A 324 14.13 -7.31 22.93
C CYS A 324 15.27 -7.10 21.92
N ASP A 325 14.98 -7.26 20.64
CA ASP A 325 15.95 -7.11 19.55
C ASP A 325 16.45 -5.67 19.39
N ARG A 326 17.59 -5.48 18.72
CA ARG A 326 18.18 -4.15 18.44
C ARG A 326 18.33 -3.31 19.72
N ASN A 327 18.97 -3.91 20.72
CA ASN A 327 19.33 -3.28 21.99
C ASN A 327 20.84 -3.43 22.24
N LEU A 328 21.30 -3.09 23.45
CA LEU A 328 22.70 -3.17 23.86
C LEU A 328 22.94 -4.29 24.89
N LEU A 329 22.07 -5.32 24.92
CA LEU A 329 22.13 -6.39 25.92
C LEU A 329 23.35 -7.28 25.68
N ARG A 330 24.08 -7.61 26.75
CA ARG A 330 25.22 -8.54 26.71
C ARG A 330 24.95 -9.90 27.37
N LYS A 331 23.85 -10.02 28.09
CA LYS A 331 23.35 -11.26 28.71
C LYS A 331 21.84 -11.15 28.93
N LEU A 332 21.15 -12.27 28.96
CA LEU A 332 19.75 -12.34 29.33
C LEU A 332 19.46 -13.62 30.11
N ASP A 333 18.87 -13.49 31.30
CA ASP A 333 18.40 -14.62 32.09
C ASP A 333 16.87 -14.72 31.97
N VAL A 334 16.41 -15.84 31.41
CA VAL A 334 14.98 -16.18 31.25
C VAL A 334 14.58 -17.43 32.03
N SER A 335 15.41 -17.87 32.98
CA SER A 335 15.18 -19.11 33.76
C SER A 335 13.92 -19.07 34.63
N GLN A 336 13.37 -17.88 34.87
CA GLN A 336 12.16 -17.65 35.68
C GLN A 336 10.92 -17.39 34.80
N ASN A 337 11.02 -17.62 33.49
CA ASN A 337 9.94 -17.44 32.51
C ASN A 337 9.63 -18.78 31.83
N PRO A 338 9.08 -19.77 32.57
CA PRO A 338 9.02 -21.17 32.13
C PRO A 338 8.04 -21.43 30.96
N ILE A 339 7.14 -20.49 30.66
CA ILE A 339 6.14 -20.62 29.60
C ILE A 339 6.46 -19.81 28.33
N LEU A 340 7.68 -19.27 28.22
CA LEU A 340 8.13 -18.62 26.99
C LEU A 340 7.95 -19.58 25.80
N TYR A 341 7.43 -19.03 24.70
CA TYR A 341 7.15 -19.74 23.46
C TYR A 341 7.88 -19.13 22.26
N SER A 342 7.99 -17.80 22.21
CA SER A 342 8.73 -17.06 21.17
C SER A 342 9.68 -16.05 21.81
N VAL A 343 10.96 -16.14 21.44
CA VAL A 343 12.04 -15.30 21.98
C VAL A 343 12.84 -14.68 20.83
N ASN A 344 12.84 -13.36 20.74
CA ASN A 344 13.65 -12.60 19.79
C ASN A 344 14.63 -11.69 20.53
N VAL A 345 15.92 -12.04 20.43
CA VAL A 345 17.04 -11.31 21.04
C VAL A 345 18.00 -10.76 19.98
N ARG A 346 17.56 -10.65 18.72
CA ARG A 346 18.44 -10.31 17.59
C ARG A 346 19.13 -8.95 17.75
N TYR A 347 20.27 -8.77 17.12
CA TYR A 347 20.99 -7.49 17.04
C TYR A 347 21.28 -6.87 18.42
N ASN A 348 21.61 -7.72 19.38
CA ASN A 348 22.21 -7.36 20.67
C ASN A 348 23.70 -7.68 20.66
N TYR A 349 24.36 -7.67 21.82
CA TYR A 349 25.79 -7.96 21.99
C TYR A 349 26.03 -9.19 22.89
N MET A 350 25.09 -10.14 22.88
CA MET A 350 25.25 -11.43 23.54
C MET A 350 26.18 -12.33 22.72
N ASP A 351 26.70 -13.38 23.36
CA ASP A 351 27.53 -14.40 22.73
C ASP A 351 27.08 -15.80 23.15
N PHE A 352 27.74 -16.85 22.68
CA PHE A 352 27.32 -18.23 22.99
C PHE A 352 27.38 -18.53 24.50
N ALA A 353 28.21 -17.83 25.27
CA ALA A 353 28.26 -17.98 26.72
C ALA A 353 27.11 -17.26 27.44
N THR A 354 26.55 -16.19 26.87
CA THR A 354 25.55 -15.34 27.54
C THR A 354 24.14 -15.36 26.92
N LEU A 355 23.97 -15.94 25.74
CA LEU A 355 22.67 -16.19 25.13
C LEU A 355 21.83 -17.14 26.02
N PRO A 356 20.51 -16.88 26.16
CA PRO A 356 19.65 -17.73 26.97
C PRO A 356 19.59 -19.14 26.38
N GLU A 357 19.53 -20.15 27.26
CA GLU A 357 19.41 -21.55 26.84
C GLU A 357 18.04 -21.76 26.17
N PRO A 358 17.99 -22.30 24.94
CA PRO A 358 16.72 -22.56 24.28
C PRO A 358 15.92 -23.60 25.04
N GLY A 359 14.71 -23.21 25.46
CA GLY A 359 13.67 -24.09 26.01
C GLY A 359 12.85 -24.76 24.89
N ASN A 360 11.61 -25.13 25.20
CA ASN A 360 10.63 -25.63 24.21
C ASN A 360 9.98 -24.46 23.43
N TRP A 361 10.80 -23.62 22.81
CA TRP A 361 10.34 -22.45 22.06
C TRP A 361 10.02 -22.84 20.62
N PHE A 362 8.92 -22.34 20.08
CA PHE A 362 8.60 -22.46 18.66
C PHE A 362 9.51 -21.58 17.80
N GLU A 363 9.85 -20.41 18.32
CA GLU A 363 10.69 -19.42 17.65
C GLU A 363 11.81 -18.94 18.57
N TYR A 364 13.05 -19.04 18.08
CA TYR A 364 14.21 -18.46 18.76
C TYR A 364 15.13 -17.70 17.81
N TYR A 365 14.88 -16.40 17.68
CA TYR A 365 15.68 -15.52 16.84
C TYR A 365 16.84 -14.92 17.64
N HIS A 366 18.07 -15.34 17.33
CA HIS A 366 19.24 -15.01 18.16
C HIS A 366 20.48 -14.52 17.42
N GLU A 367 20.36 -14.08 16.17
CA GLU A 367 21.41 -13.36 15.44
C GLU A 367 21.96 -12.17 16.26
N GLN A 368 23.26 -12.07 16.48
CA GLN A 368 23.86 -10.99 17.31
C GLN A 368 24.66 -10.00 16.45
N ASN A 369 24.85 -8.78 16.98
CA ASN A 369 25.83 -7.86 16.42
C ASN A 369 27.23 -8.50 16.53
N PRO A 370 28.16 -8.16 15.62
CA PRO A 370 29.49 -8.72 15.65
C PRO A 370 30.22 -8.46 16.99
N MET A 371 31.00 -9.44 17.44
CA MET A 371 31.79 -9.32 18.66
C MET A 371 32.91 -8.29 18.49
N GLU A 372 32.95 -7.31 19.38
CA GLU A 372 33.94 -6.23 19.34
C GLU A 372 35.38 -6.75 19.49
N LEU A 373 36.30 -6.25 18.66
CA LEU A 373 37.73 -6.58 18.65
C LEU A 373 38.58 -5.32 18.43
N ASN A 374 39.90 -5.42 18.56
CA ASN A 374 40.81 -4.41 18.02
C ASN A 374 40.75 -4.40 16.48
N ASP A 375 40.91 -3.22 15.88
CA ASP A 375 40.87 -3.04 14.42
C ASP A 375 42.02 -3.73 13.68
N THR A 376 43.17 -3.89 14.34
CA THR A 376 44.37 -4.49 13.75
C THR A 376 45.10 -5.41 14.73
N TYR A 377 45.63 -6.52 14.20
CA TYR A 377 46.52 -7.45 14.87
C TYR A 377 47.78 -7.68 14.02
N LYS A 378 48.85 -8.19 14.64
CA LYS A 378 50.05 -8.65 13.91
C LYS A 378 50.07 -10.17 13.78
N VAL A 379 50.76 -10.65 12.76
CA VAL A 379 51.09 -12.08 12.62
C VAL A 379 51.73 -12.60 13.92
N GLY A 380 51.18 -13.70 14.43
CA GLY A 380 51.56 -14.33 15.70
C GLY A 380 50.64 -14.01 16.88
N ASP A 381 49.76 -13.00 16.77
CA ASP A 381 48.83 -12.66 17.85
C ASP A 381 47.79 -13.77 18.10
N VAL A 382 47.35 -13.87 19.35
CA VAL A 382 46.30 -14.80 19.81
C VAL A 382 45.09 -14.00 20.29
N ILE A 383 43.96 -14.16 19.60
CA ILE A 383 42.68 -13.60 20.00
C ILE A 383 41.99 -14.60 20.94
N ASP A 384 41.93 -14.28 22.23
CA ASP A 384 41.30 -15.14 23.25
C ASP A 384 39.83 -14.77 23.48
N LEU A 385 38.92 -15.56 22.91
CA LEU A 385 37.47 -15.40 23.06
C LEU A 385 36.84 -16.56 23.86
N SER A 386 37.66 -17.31 24.61
CA SER A 386 37.22 -18.49 25.35
C SER A 386 36.01 -18.23 26.26
N ASN A 387 36.02 -17.11 26.99
CA ASN A 387 34.93 -16.71 27.90
C ASN A 387 33.63 -16.27 27.19
N ARG A 388 33.65 -16.06 25.87
CA ARG A 388 32.51 -15.58 25.08
C ARG A 388 31.89 -16.69 24.22
N VAL A 389 32.72 -17.58 23.67
CA VAL A 389 32.27 -18.55 22.66
C VAL A 389 32.14 -19.97 23.19
N LEU A 390 32.74 -20.28 24.35
CA LEU A 390 32.61 -21.59 24.98
C LEU A 390 31.36 -21.64 25.85
N ARG A 391 30.54 -22.67 25.64
CA ARG A 391 29.34 -22.95 26.43
C ARG A 391 29.41 -24.39 26.95
N PRO A 392 29.15 -24.63 28.25
CA PRO A 392 29.20 -25.97 28.83
C PRO A 392 28.36 -26.99 28.04
N LYS A 393 28.89 -28.22 27.89
CA LYS A 393 28.24 -29.34 27.17
C LYS A 393 27.97 -29.07 25.68
N THR A 394 28.61 -28.06 25.10
CA THR A 394 28.55 -27.78 23.67
C THR A 394 29.95 -27.72 23.08
N ASN A 395 30.05 -27.98 21.78
CA ASN A 395 31.26 -27.76 21.00
C ASN A 395 31.12 -26.46 20.19
N THR A 396 32.17 -25.65 20.16
CA THR A 396 32.26 -24.45 19.32
C THR A 396 33.41 -24.61 18.34
N GLN A 397 33.20 -24.23 17.08
CA GLN A 397 34.24 -24.18 16.05
C GLN A 397 34.39 -22.75 15.56
N ALA A 398 35.60 -22.36 15.17
CA ALA A 398 35.87 -21.09 14.52
C ALA A 398 36.31 -21.30 13.06
N ARG A 399 36.01 -20.31 12.23
CA ARG A 399 36.51 -20.17 10.86
C ARG A 399 36.91 -18.73 10.60
N LEU A 400 38.02 -18.52 9.91
CA LEU A 400 38.46 -17.18 9.51
C LEU A 400 38.00 -16.91 8.08
N PHE A 401 37.38 -15.75 7.86
CA PHE A 401 36.93 -15.32 6.55
C PHE A 401 37.62 -14.02 6.17
N ARG A 402 38.05 -13.89 4.92
CA ARG A 402 38.39 -12.59 4.33
C ARG A 402 37.16 -11.90 3.77
N VAL A 403 37.12 -10.58 3.85
CA VAL A 403 36.08 -9.71 3.32
C VAL A 403 36.62 -9.06 2.04
N PRO A 404 36.19 -9.53 0.85
CA PRO A 404 36.71 -8.99 -0.39
C PRO A 404 36.33 -7.51 -0.53
N LYS A 405 37.29 -6.65 -0.92
CA LYS A 405 36.98 -5.24 -1.17
C LYS A 405 35.90 -5.08 -2.25
N ALA A 406 35.96 -5.91 -3.30
CA ALA A 406 35.05 -5.83 -4.45
C ALA A 406 33.59 -6.21 -4.13
N ASP A 407 33.36 -7.18 -3.23
CA ASP A 407 32.04 -7.61 -2.80
C ASP A 407 32.09 -8.08 -1.33
N PRO A 408 32.01 -7.15 -0.38
CA PRO A 408 32.07 -7.46 1.05
C PRO A 408 30.90 -8.33 1.55
N THR A 409 29.86 -8.55 0.72
CA THR A 409 28.74 -9.45 1.07
C THR A 409 29.02 -10.91 0.77
N LYS A 410 30.14 -11.22 0.09
CA LYS A 410 30.57 -12.57 -0.24
C LYS A 410 31.91 -12.90 0.43
N PRO A 411 31.93 -13.08 1.75
CA PRO A 411 33.14 -13.43 2.45
C PRO A 411 33.68 -14.79 1.97
N VAL A 412 35.00 -14.93 1.95
CA VAL A 412 35.68 -16.14 1.50
C VAL A 412 36.41 -16.77 2.67
N GLU A 413 36.11 -18.04 2.95
CA GLU A 413 36.78 -18.81 4.00
C GLU A 413 38.28 -18.94 3.67
N LEU A 414 39.13 -18.68 4.67
CA LEU A 414 40.58 -18.85 4.58
C LEU A 414 40.97 -20.22 5.11
N ASP A 415 41.99 -20.83 4.50
CA ASP A 415 42.54 -22.11 4.93
C ASP A 415 43.44 -21.99 6.18
N ASP A 416 43.82 -23.14 6.75
CA ASP A 416 44.58 -23.26 7.99
C ASP A 416 46.01 -22.68 7.94
N SER A 417 46.50 -22.26 6.76
CA SER A 417 47.75 -21.51 6.65
C SER A 417 47.63 -20.08 7.21
N TYR A 418 46.41 -19.54 7.32
CA TYR A 418 46.15 -18.20 7.83
C TYR A 418 45.89 -18.15 9.33
N TYR A 419 45.40 -19.23 9.94
CA TYR A 419 45.07 -19.26 11.37
C TYR A 419 45.09 -20.67 11.97
N SER A 420 45.01 -20.76 13.30
CA SER A 420 44.60 -21.97 14.03
C SER A 420 43.59 -21.62 15.12
N TYR A 421 42.72 -22.57 15.45
CA TYR A 421 41.73 -22.42 16.51
C TYR A 421 41.85 -23.55 17.54
N GLU A 422 41.94 -23.18 18.82
CA GLU A 422 41.93 -24.13 19.94
C GLU A 422 41.19 -23.53 21.14
N ASN A 423 40.16 -24.23 21.64
CA ASN A 423 39.45 -23.89 22.89
C ASN A 423 39.05 -22.41 23.02
N GLY A 424 38.47 -21.82 21.97
CA GLY A 424 38.05 -20.42 21.99
C GLY A 424 39.13 -19.40 21.63
N LYS A 425 40.37 -19.85 21.37
CA LYS A 425 41.51 -18.99 21.01
C LYS A 425 41.84 -19.11 19.53
N VAL A 426 42.04 -17.99 18.85
CA VAL A 426 42.41 -17.92 17.43
C VAL A 426 43.81 -17.34 17.29
N THR A 427 44.76 -18.11 16.76
CA THR A 427 46.12 -17.65 16.48
C THR A 427 46.24 -17.25 15.01
N LEU A 428 46.70 -16.03 14.73
CA LEU A 428 46.86 -15.50 13.37
C LEU A 428 48.25 -15.83 12.83
N LYS A 429 48.33 -16.53 11.69
CA LYS A 429 49.59 -17.07 11.15
C LYS A 429 50.15 -16.30 9.96
N LYS A 430 49.31 -15.53 9.26
CA LYS A 430 49.67 -14.87 8.01
C LYS A 430 48.94 -13.54 7.83
N GLU A 431 49.64 -12.56 7.27
CA GLU A 431 49.10 -11.24 6.93
C GLU A 431 48.13 -11.29 5.74
N LEU A 432 47.26 -10.28 5.67
CA LEU A 432 46.38 -10.04 4.54
C LEU A 432 46.07 -8.54 4.45
N ASP A 433 46.08 -8.00 3.23
CA ASP A 433 45.75 -6.59 2.99
C ASP A 433 44.25 -6.28 3.17
N GLU A 434 43.39 -7.29 2.96
CA GLU A 434 41.94 -7.21 3.14
C GLU A 434 41.54 -7.42 4.61
N GLU A 435 40.36 -6.92 4.98
CA GLU A 435 39.78 -7.19 6.29
C GLU A 435 39.40 -8.66 6.44
N VAL A 436 39.48 -9.18 7.66
CA VAL A 436 39.05 -10.52 8.03
C VAL A 436 38.08 -10.47 9.21
N PHE A 437 37.28 -11.51 9.40
CA PHE A 437 36.54 -11.74 10.64
C PHE A 437 36.56 -13.22 11.01
N VAL A 438 36.37 -13.52 12.28
CA VAL A 438 36.21 -14.89 12.76
C VAL A 438 34.71 -15.18 12.89
N GLN A 439 34.23 -16.25 12.27
CA GLN A 439 32.89 -16.78 12.50
C GLN A 439 32.96 -17.99 13.43
N PHE A 440 32.08 -18.01 14.42
CA PHE A 440 31.93 -19.11 15.36
C PHE A 440 30.60 -19.82 15.14
N ASN A 441 30.65 -21.16 15.13
CA ASN A 441 29.48 -22.03 15.07
C ASN A 441 29.40 -22.85 16.36
N ASN A 442 28.23 -22.93 16.98
CA ASN A 442 28.01 -23.72 18.19
C ASN A 442 27.10 -24.93 17.91
N SER A 443 27.42 -26.06 18.54
CA SER A 443 26.67 -27.31 18.36
C SER A 443 25.23 -27.29 18.90
N ARG A 444 24.88 -26.34 19.77
CA ARG A 444 23.54 -26.15 20.35
C ARG A 444 22.79 -24.99 19.68
N LEU A 445 23.47 -23.87 19.45
CA LEU A 445 22.92 -22.66 18.82
C LEU A 445 23.36 -22.60 17.35
N LYS A 446 22.71 -23.40 16.50
CA LYS A 446 23.16 -23.69 15.12
C LYS A 446 22.66 -22.69 14.07
N ASP A 447 21.50 -22.08 14.29
CA ASP A 447 20.79 -21.33 13.25
C ASP A 447 21.45 -19.99 12.92
N TYR A 448 22.14 -19.40 13.90
CA TYR A 448 22.81 -18.10 13.76
C TYR A 448 24.27 -18.18 14.23
N PRO A 449 25.23 -18.34 13.31
CA PRO A 449 26.65 -18.18 13.63
C PRO A 449 26.93 -16.77 14.20
N ILE A 450 27.84 -16.69 15.17
CA ILE A 450 28.27 -15.41 15.73
C ILE A 450 29.64 -15.07 15.16
N ARG A 451 29.78 -13.89 14.57
CA ARG A 451 31.06 -13.40 14.04
C ARG A 451 31.65 -12.28 14.87
N THR A 452 32.94 -12.03 14.68
CA THR A 452 33.61 -10.83 15.17
C THR A 452 33.36 -9.64 14.24
N GLU A 453 33.66 -8.44 14.74
CA GLU A 453 33.91 -7.28 13.89
C GLU A 453 35.05 -7.59 12.89
N ASN A 454 35.09 -6.82 11.81
CA ASN A 454 36.16 -6.90 10.83
C ASN A 454 37.45 -6.35 11.47
N PHE A 455 38.58 -7.01 11.25
CA PHE A 455 39.90 -6.54 11.65
C PHE A 455 40.94 -6.83 10.56
N ARG A 456 42.14 -6.26 10.67
CA ARG A 456 43.25 -6.49 9.73
C ARG A 456 44.39 -7.27 10.39
N VAL A 457 45.09 -8.08 9.60
CA VAL A 457 46.28 -8.81 10.04
C VAL A 457 47.49 -8.28 9.30
N LYS A 458 48.39 -7.59 10.02
CA LYS A 458 49.61 -7.02 9.45
C LYS A 458 50.84 -7.86 9.77
N THR A 459 51.89 -7.68 8.98
CA THR A 459 53.22 -8.19 9.35
C THR A 459 53.69 -7.49 10.63
N VAL A 460 54.60 -8.13 11.36
CA VAL A 460 55.23 -7.52 12.56
C VAL A 460 55.93 -6.20 12.22
N ALA A 461 56.48 -6.07 11.00
CA ALA A 461 57.18 -4.86 10.55
C ALA A 461 56.23 -3.70 10.21
N GLU A 462 55.01 -3.97 9.74
CA GLU A 462 54.03 -2.94 9.36
C GLU A 462 53.07 -2.57 10.50
N PHE A 463 53.05 -3.34 11.58
CA PHE A 463 52.20 -3.09 12.74
C PHE A 463 52.62 -1.82 13.49
N GLY A 464 51.66 -0.93 13.74
CA GLY A 464 51.86 0.34 14.44
C GLY A 464 52.37 1.49 13.58
N LYS A 465 52.61 1.27 12.28
CA LYS A 465 52.99 2.35 11.35
C LYS A 465 51.78 3.19 10.93
N ASP A 466 52.03 4.47 10.68
CA ASP A 466 51.02 5.37 10.13
C ASP A 466 50.53 4.85 8.77
N VAL A 467 49.23 4.94 8.54
CA VAL A 467 48.57 4.52 7.31
C VAL A 467 48.26 5.73 6.44
N LYS A 468 48.45 5.58 5.13
CA LYS A 468 48.05 6.59 4.15
C LYS A 468 46.51 6.63 4.10
N ALA A 469 45.91 7.70 4.61
CA ALA A 469 44.46 7.87 4.63
C ALA A 469 43.94 8.66 3.43
N ILE A 470 44.64 9.74 3.06
CA ILE A 470 44.22 10.63 1.97
C ILE A 470 45.39 10.82 1.02
N GLN A 471 45.12 10.75 -0.28
CA GLN A 471 46.05 11.15 -1.34
C GLN A 471 45.31 12.05 -2.32
N LEU A 472 45.75 13.30 -2.42
CA LEU A 472 45.19 14.31 -3.32
C LEU A 472 46.21 14.61 -4.41
N ALA A 473 45.92 14.17 -5.65
CA ALA A 473 46.63 14.66 -6.81
C ALA A 473 46.13 16.08 -7.11
N SER A 474 46.99 17.08 -6.96
CA SER A 474 46.63 18.50 -7.00
C SER A 474 47.69 19.31 -7.77
N LEU A 475 47.26 20.19 -8.67
CA LEU A 475 48.12 20.96 -9.59
C LEU A 475 48.68 22.25 -8.94
N GLY A 476 49.42 22.12 -7.83
CA GLY A 476 50.02 23.26 -7.15
C GLY A 476 51.54 23.18 -7.08
N ASP A 477 52.24 24.25 -7.46
CA ASP A 477 53.69 24.37 -7.27
C ASP A 477 54.05 24.68 -5.82
N ALA A 478 55.33 24.52 -5.48
CA ALA A 478 55.88 24.98 -4.19
C ALA A 478 55.49 26.44 -3.93
N GLY A 479 55.01 26.74 -2.73
CA GLY A 479 54.50 28.06 -2.33
C GLY A 479 53.00 28.28 -2.56
N SER A 480 52.31 27.41 -3.30
CA SER A 480 50.86 27.53 -3.47
C SER A 480 50.12 27.32 -2.13
N PRO A 481 49.06 28.10 -1.83
CA PRO A 481 48.34 27.97 -0.57
C PRO A 481 47.57 26.64 -0.50
N LEU A 482 47.63 26.00 0.67
CA LEU A 482 46.87 24.81 1.02
C LEU A 482 45.98 25.13 2.23
N LYS A 483 44.67 24.95 2.06
CA LYS A 483 43.68 25.13 3.12
C LYS A 483 42.70 23.98 3.11
N MET A 484 42.74 23.15 4.15
CA MET A 484 41.82 22.02 4.31
C MET A 484 41.45 21.78 5.78
N SER A 485 40.31 21.14 6.00
CA SER A 485 39.92 20.59 7.30
C SER A 485 40.07 19.07 7.27
N VAL A 486 40.76 18.52 8.25
CA VAL A 486 40.80 17.07 8.51
C VAL A 486 40.30 16.81 9.93
N GLY A 487 39.24 16.03 10.05
CA GLY A 487 38.75 15.53 11.33
C GLY A 487 39.21 14.09 11.58
N ILE A 488 39.51 13.74 12.83
CA ILE A 488 39.91 12.38 13.22
C ILE A 488 39.00 11.85 14.33
N LEU A 489 38.49 10.62 14.20
CA LEU A 489 37.65 9.95 15.19
C LEU A 489 38.35 9.88 16.56
N GLY A 490 37.65 10.31 17.61
CA GLY A 490 38.12 10.41 18.99
C GLY A 490 39.05 11.58 19.28
N ALA A 491 39.41 12.41 18.28
CA ALA A 491 40.24 13.58 18.50
C ALA A 491 39.47 14.69 19.21
N THR A 492 40.04 15.22 20.27
CA THR A 492 39.49 16.36 21.01
C THR A 492 40.61 17.33 21.35
N ALA A 493 40.28 18.54 21.79
CA ALA A 493 41.29 19.50 22.26
C ALA A 493 42.14 18.93 23.42
N ALA A 494 41.55 18.07 24.26
CA ALA A 494 42.22 17.41 25.38
C ALA A 494 43.05 16.19 24.96
N ASN A 495 42.69 15.54 23.85
CA ASN A 495 43.38 14.37 23.30
C ASN A 495 43.60 14.56 21.78
N PRO A 496 44.56 15.41 21.37
CA PRO A 496 44.82 15.66 19.97
C PRO A 496 45.47 14.45 19.30
N VAL A 497 45.13 14.21 18.04
CA VAL A 497 45.78 13.20 17.21
C VAL A 497 46.77 13.88 16.28
N THR A 498 48.03 13.42 16.31
CA THR A 498 49.04 13.88 15.35
C THR A 498 48.85 13.17 14.02
N VAL A 499 48.64 13.93 12.94
CA VAL A 499 48.66 13.44 11.55
C VAL A 499 49.91 13.98 10.86
N LYS A 500 50.46 13.22 9.92
CA LYS A 500 51.64 13.63 9.13
C LYS A 500 51.21 13.91 7.70
N VAL A 501 51.58 15.07 7.16
CA VAL A 501 51.15 15.51 5.84
C VAL A 501 52.35 15.74 4.94
N ASP A 502 52.43 15.02 3.84
CA ASP A 502 53.31 15.35 2.72
C ASP A 502 52.69 16.51 1.95
N LEU A 503 53.45 17.60 1.79
CA LEU A 503 53.01 18.85 1.16
C LEU A 503 53.50 18.96 -0.30
N GLY A 504 53.95 17.85 -0.88
CA GLY A 504 54.26 17.71 -2.31
C GLY A 504 55.75 17.54 -2.63
N ASP A 505 56.63 17.41 -1.63
CA ASP A 505 58.08 17.21 -1.81
C ASP A 505 58.59 15.85 -1.34
N GLY A 506 57.71 14.96 -0.86
CA GLY A 506 58.08 13.65 -0.34
C GLY A 506 58.39 13.64 1.16
N ASN A 507 58.42 14.81 1.82
CA ASN A 507 58.68 14.94 3.25
C ASN A 507 57.38 15.24 4.01
N THR A 508 57.23 14.65 5.20
CA THR A 508 56.02 14.86 6.01
C THR A 508 56.20 15.93 7.07
N THR A 509 55.16 16.75 7.25
CA THR A 509 55.02 17.76 8.31
C THR A 509 53.93 17.33 9.30
N PRO A 510 54.18 17.35 10.62
CA PRO A 510 53.16 16.97 11.61
C PRO A 510 52.14 18.08 11.87
N PHE A 511 50.87 17.71 11.99
CA PHE A 511 49.75 18.58 12.37
C PHE A 511 48.96 17.97 13.53
N GLN A 512 48.52 18.80 14.47
CA GLN A 512 47.71 18.37 15.61
C GLN A 512 46.21 18.55 15.31
N ILE A 513 45.49 17.45 15.15
CA ILE A 513 44.04 17.45 14.95
C ILE A 513 43.34 17.34 16.30
N LYS A 514 42.43 18.29 16.57
CA LYS A 514 41.78 18.50 17.89
C LYS A 514 40.27 18.27 17.87
N ASP A 515 39.72 17.81 16.75
CA ASP A 515 38.29 17.68 16.56
C ASP A 515 37.98 16.56 15.55
N GLU A 516 36.85 15.88 15.73
CA GLU A 516 36.29 14.96 14.75
C GLU A 516 35.64 15.72 13.58
N ARG A 517 35.16 16.94 13.79
CA ARG A 517 34.46 17.76 12.79
C ARG A 517 34.86 19.23 12.87
N PRO A 518 36.07 19.59 12.42
CA PRO A 518 36.57 20.96 12.51
C PRO A 518 35.65 21.93 11.76
N ALA A 519 35.07 22.91 12.47
CA ALA A 519 34.21 23.93 11.86
C ALA A 519 34.97 24.91 10.94
N THR A 520 36.30 24.97 11.06
CA THR A 520 37.21 25.78 10.25
C THR A 520 38.42 24.96 9.82
N ALA A 521 39.09 25.39 8.75
CA ALA A 521 40.30 24.73 8.27
C ALA A 521 41.39 24.67 9.35
N ASN A 522 41.81 23.46 9.70
CA ASN A 522 42.82 23.18 10.72
C ASN A 522 44.19 22.79 10.13
N ILE A 523 44.28 22.67 8.80
CA ILE A 523 45.53 22.58 8.05
C ILE A 523 45.56 23.77 7.09
N VAL A 524 46.31 24.81 7.47
CA VAL A 524 46.48 26.05 6.70
C VAL A 524 47.97 26.30 6.55
N THR A 525 48.50 26.09 5.35
CA THR A 525 49.94 26.16 5.06
C THR A 525 50.17 26.45 3.57
N THR A 526 51.42 26.36 3.11
CA THR A 526 51.79 26.37 1.69
C THR A 526 52.41 25.03 1.29
N ARG A 527 52.27 24.67 0.02
CA ARG A 527 52.89 23.47 -0.56
C ARG A 527 54.41 23.59 -0.56
N THR A 528 55.11 22.49 -0.31
CA THR A 528 56.59 22.41 -0.36
C THR A 528 57.10 21.92 -1.72
N GLY A 529 56.24 21.27 -2.51
CA GLY A 529 56.56 20.80 -3.85
C GLY A 529 55.35 20.58 -4.74
N ALA A 530 55.59 20.08 -5.96
CA ALA A 530 54.57 19.85 -6.99
C ALA A 530 53.92 18.45 -6.94
N GLY A 531 54.38 17.56 -6.05
CA GLY A 531 53.85 16.18 -5.90
C GLY A 531 52.49 16.11 -5.19
N ASP A 532 52.01 14.91 -4.90
CA ASP A 532 50.72 14.73 -4.25
C ASP A 532 50.72 15.26 -2.81
N ILE A 533 49.54 15.71 -2.34
CA ILE A 533 49.33 15.95 -0.90
C ILE A 533 48.87 14.63 -0.29
N ILE A 534 49.65 14.11 0.66
CA ILE A 534 49.39 12.81 1.29
C ILE A 534 49.21 12.99 2.80
N VAL A 535 48.08 12.55 3.33
CA VAL A 535 47.82 12.56 4.78
C VAL A 535 47.97 11.15 5.33
N TYR A 536 48.93 11.00 6.24
CA TYR A 536 49.16 9.79 7.03
C TYR A 536 48.54 9.96 8.42
N VAL A 537 47.79 8.96 8.85
CA VAL A 537 47.14 8.88 10.17
C VAL A 537 47.68 7.68 10.94
N PRO A 538 47.70 7.71 12.28
CA PRO A 538 48.06 6.52 13.05
C PRO A 538 47.15 5.33 12.71
N GLN A 539 47.68 4.11 12.76
CA GLN A 539 47.05 2.89 12.24
C GLN A 539 45.56 2.69 12.61
N ASP A 540 45.21 2.97 13.85
CA ASP A 540 43.87 2.73 14.41
C ASP A 540 43.14 4.07 14.64
N LYS A 541 43.36 5.03 13.73
CA LYS A 541 42.70 6.34 13.70
C LYS A 541 42.06 6.57 12.33
N TYR A 542 40.84 7.08 12.35
CA TYR A 542 40.00 7.20 11.15
C TYR A 542 39.64 8.64 10.86
N VAL A 543 39.66 9.02 9.58
CA VAL A 543 39.24 10.36 9.14
C VAL A 543 37.72 10.45 9.16
N THR A 544 37.22 11.46 9.86
CA THR A 544 35.78 11.73 10.03
C THR A 544 35.30 12.95 9.26
N SER A 545 36.20 13.85 8.85
CA SER A 545 35.88 15.01 8.02
C SER A 545 37.00 15.32 7.05
N LEU A 546 36.65 15.63 5.81
CA LEU A 546 37.56 16.15 4.80
C LEU A 546 36.87 17.34 4.10
N GLU A 547 37.40 18.54 4.31
CA GLU A 547 36.83 19.75 3.71
C GLU A 547 37.88 20.60 3.01
N SER A 548 37.56 21.08 1.81
CA SER A 548 38.36 22.03 1.03
C SER A 548 37.47 22.88 0.12
N ASP A 549 37.93 24.08 -0.20
CA ASP A 549 37.19 25.04 -1.02
C ASP A 549 38.14 25.79 -1.97
N GLY A 550 38.00 25.55 -3.27
CA GLY A 550 38.81 26.16 -4.32
C GLY A 550 40.15 25.47 -4.57
N GLN A 551 40.41 24.34 -3.92
CA GLN A 551 41.62 23.55 -4.19
C GLN A 551 41.40 22.61 -5.37
N TYR A 552 42.22 22.75 -6.40
CA TYR A 552 42.18 21.84 -7.56
C TYR A 552 42.56 20.42 -7.16
N ILE A 553 41.70 19.45 -7.49
CA ILE A 553 41.91 18.01 -7.26
C ILE A 553 41.68 17.28 -8.59
N ASP A 554 42.73 16.69 -9.14
CA ASP A 554 42.66 15.86 -10.34
C ASP A 554 42.12 14.46 -10.00
N ASN A 555 42.65 13.85 -8.94
CA ASN A 555 42.24 12.54 -8.46
C ASN A 555 42.30 12.46 -6.92
N ILE A 556 41.37 11.71 -6.36
CA ILE A 556 41.26 11.43 -4.92
C ILE A 556 40.72 10.01 -4.71
N ASP A 557 41.38 9.22 -3.86
CA ASP A 557 40.86 7.94 -3.38
C ASP A 557 40.26 8.12 -1.97
N LEU A 558 38.93 7.91 -1.86
CA LEU A 558 38.17 8.00 -0.61
C LEU A 558 37.82 6.64 -0.03
N SER A 559 38.24 5.54 -0.66
CA SER A 559 37.79 4.18 -0.30
C SER A 559 38.27 3.73 1.08
N ALA A 560 39.36 4.31 1.59
CA ALA A 560 39.87 4.05 2.94
C ALA A 560 39.13 4.85 4.04
N LEU A 561 38.31 5.84 3.67
CA LEU A 561 37.66 6.75 4.63
C LEU A 561 36.27 6.24 5.04
N THR A 562 36.20 5.03 5.58
CA THR A 562 34.93 4.36 5.94
C THR A 562 34.14 5.07 7.04
N GLU A 563 34.82 5.83 7.91
CA GLU A 563 34.21 6.62 9.00
C GLU A 563 33.96 8.09 8.65
N LEU A 564 34.06 8.46 7.36
CA LEU A 564 33.84 9.82 6.89
C LEU A 564 32.39 10.27 7.12
N ARG A 565 32.20 11.33 7.90
CA ARG A 565 30.89 11.92 8.26
C ARG A 565 30.61 13.21 7.48
N THR A 566 31.64 14.00 7.22
CA THR A 566 31.55 15.25 6.43
C THR A 566 32.51 15.21 5.27
N LEU A 567 31.99 15.44 4.06
CA LEU A 567 32.79 15.64 2.87
C LEU A 567 32.38 16.94 2.17
N THR A 568 33.28 17.91 2.13
CA THR A 568 33.09 19.19 1.45
C THR A 568 34.24 19.38 0.46
N LEU A 569 34.02 19.24 -0.84
CA LEU A 569 35.04 19.49 -1.87
C LEU A 569 34.49 20.47 -2.91
N LYS A 570 34.40 21.75 -2.54
CA LYS A 570 33.78 22.78 -3.40
C LYS A 570 34.81 23.36 -4.35
N ARG A 571 34.40 23.69 -5.58
CA ARG A 571 35.27 24.34 -6.58
C ARG A 571 36.60 23.60 -6.79
N ALA A 572 36.55 22.27 -6.75
CA ALA A 572 37.74 21.42 -6.81
C ALA A 572 38.07 20.91 -8.22
N ASN A 573 37.24 21.24 -9.22
CA ASN A 573 37.34 20.77 -10.60
C ASN A 573 37.17 19.25 -10.77
N LEU A 574 36.50 18.59 -9.82
CA LEU A 574 36.27 17.14 -9.86
C LEU A 574 35.40 16.76 -11.06
N THR A 575 35.83 15.76 -11.83
CA THR A 575 35.05 15.18 -12.95
C THR A 575 34.37 13.86 -12.55
N THR A 576 34.96 13.15 -11.59
CA THR A 576 34.42 11.92 -11.00
C THR A 576 34.71 11.89 -9.50
N ILE A 577 33.96 11.07 -8.77
CA ILE A 577 34.20 10.77 -7.36
C ILE A 577 33.62 9.40 -7.03
N ASP A 578 34.37 8.57 -6.30
CA ASP A 578 33.88 7.29 -5.78
C ASP A 578 33.52 7.46 -4.30
N LEU A 579 32.25 7.22 -3.97
CA LEU A 579 31.69 7.31 -2.61
C LEU A 579 31.19 5.95 -2.10
N SER A 580 31.58 4.84 -2.74
CA SER A 580 31.00 3.52 -2.53
C SER A 580 31.10 3.04 -1.07
N TYR A 581 32.20 3.35 -0.38
CA TYR A 581 32.50 2.84 0.96
C TYR A 581 32.27 3.85 2.10
N ASN A 582 31.81 5.07 1.80
CA ASN A 582 31.63 6.14 2.79
C ASN A 582 30.18 6.15 3.33
N ASN A 583 29.76 5.07 4.01
CA ASN A 583 28.37 4.89 4.48
C ASN A 583 28.02 5.66 5.77
N LYS A 584 29.01 6.27 6.43
CA LYS A 584 28.82 7.13 7.62
C LYS A 584 28.58 8.61 7.30
N LEU A 585 28.51 8.98 6.01
CA LEU A 585 28.28 10.36 5.59
C LEU A 585 26.97 10.91 6.16
N GLU A 586 27.06 12.09 6.75
CA GLU A 586 25.97 12.91 7.28
C GLU A 586 25.78 14.17 6.43
N LYS A 587 26.88 14.75 5.94
CA LYS A 587 26.89 15.92 5.08
C LYS A 587 27.79 15.72 3.87
N LEU A 588 27.26 16.05 2.69
CA LEU A 588 27.96 16.01 1.41
C LEU A 588 27.79 17.34 0.68
N ASP A 589 28.91 18.04 0.43
CA ASP A 589 28.94 19.22 -0.43
C ASP A 589 30.01 19.07 -1.51
N LEU A 590 29.57 18.82 -2.74
CA LEU A 590 30.40 18.72 -3.94
C LEU A 590 30.03 19.82 -4.95
N SER A 591 29.51 20.95 -4.47
CA SER A 591 29.04 22.03 -5.34
C SER A 591 30.16 22.69 -6.15
N GLN A 592 29.79 23.20 -7.33
CA GLN A 592 30.68 23.91 -8.25
C GLN A 592 31.87 23.04 -8.75
N ASN A 593 31.58 21.82 -9.19
CA ASN A 593 32.55 20.91 -9.82
C ASN A 593 32.15 20.61 -11.28
N GLN A 594 32.75 19.59 -11.89
CA GLN A 594 32.48 19.13 -13.26
C GLN A 594 31.89 17.70 -13.29
N LEU A 595 31.22 17.29 -12.19
CA LEU A 595 30.71 15.93 -12.04
C LEU A 595 29.56 15.67 -13.01
N ARG A 596 29.61 14.54 -13.72
CA ARG A 596 28.51 14.07 -14.58
C ARG A 596 27.57 13.07 -13.88
N ARG A 597 28.08 12.38 -12.88
CA ARG A 597 27.33 11.38 -12.10
C ARG A 597 27.82 11.38 -10.67
N VAL A 598 26.90 11.22 -9.74
CA VAL A 598 27.19 10.94 -8.33
C VAL A 598 26.44 9.67 -7.94
N ASP A 599 27.18 8.64 -7.52
CA ASP A 599 26.61 7.39 -7.04
C ASP A 599 26.76 7.32 -5.51
N LEU A 600 25.66 7.51 -4.82
CA LEU A 600 25.56 7.40 -3.37
C LEU A 600 25.22 5.97 -2.92
N ARG A 601 24.95 5.06 -3.86
CA ARG A 601 24.84 3.64 -3.52
C ARG A 601 26.22 3.13 -3.16
N GLY A 602 26.28 2.16 -2.26
CA GLY A 602 27.49 1.38 -2.07
C GLY A 602 27.41 0.04 -2.80
N PRO A 603 28.44 -0.82 -2.67
CA PRO A 603 28.49 -2.12 -3.35
C PRO A 603 27.37 -3.08 -2.93
N SER A 604 26.70 -2.80 -1.81
CA SER A 604 25.49 -3.49 -1.36
C SER A 604 24.64 -2.60 -0.45
N SER A 605 23.48 -3.11 -0.02
CA SER A 605 22.60 -2.43 0.94
C SER A 605 23.28 -2.13 2.30
N TYR A 606 24.32 -2.87 2.67
CA TYR A 606 25.11 -2.62 3.87
C TYR A 606 25.78 -1.23 3.88
N PHE A 607 26.09 -0.71 2.69
CA PHE A 607 26.75 0.59 2.51
C PHE A 607 25.77 1.71 2.21
N ASN A 608 24.48 1.51 2.52
CA ASN A 608 23.50 2.57 2.39
C ASN A 608 23.87 3.75 3.30
N LYS A 609 23.79 4.97 2.77
CA LYS A 609 24.18 6.20 3.47
C LYS A 609 23.02 6.72 4.31
N SER A 610 22.52 5.89 5.23
CA SER A 610 21.29 6.15 5.99
C SER A 610 21.40 7.34 6.96
N LYS A 611 22.61 7.85 7.20
CA LYS A 611 22.86 9.03 8.05
C LYS A 611 22.90 10.35 7.28
N LEU A 612 22.88 10.31 5.95
CA LEU A 612 23.07 11.48 5.11
C LEU A 612 21.83 12.39 5.19
N SER A 613 22.00 13.59 5.76
CA SER A 613 20.91 14.55 5.98
C SER A 613 20.96 15.75 5.04
N ASP A 614 22.17 16.18 4.67
CA ASP A 614 22.42 17.39 3.87
C ASP A 614 23.22 17.04 2.61
N ILE A 615 22.62 17.24 1.44
CA ILE A 615 23.25 17.01 0.14
C ILE A 615 23.25 18.30 -0.67
N ASN A 616 24.44 18.75 -1.05
CA ASN A 616 24.64 19.83 -2.00
C ASN A 616 25.57 19.37 -3.13
N VAL A 617 25.02 19.15 -4.32
CA VAL A 617 25.77 18.80 -5.53
C VAL A 617 25.46 19.79 -6.66
N SER A 618 25.10 21.02 -6.29
CA SER A 618 24.73 22.08 -7.24
C SER A 618 25.87 22.55 -8.12
N TYR A 619 25.57 23.18 -9.25
CA TYR A 619 26.56 23.70 -10.22
C TYR A 619 27.54 22.62 -10.67
N ASN A 620 27.01 21.56 -11.26
CA ASN A 620 27.79 20.47 -11.86
C ASN A 620 27.25 20.16 -13.27
N GLN A 621 27.55 18.97 -13.80
CA GLN A 621 27.01 18.47 -15.07
C GLN A 621 26.19 17.19 -14.85
N ILE A 622 25.60 17.00 -13.66
CA ILE A 622 25.02 15.74 -13.22
C ILE A 622 23.78 15.41 -14.05
N ASP A 623 23.80 14.29 -14.77
CA ASP A 623 22.60 13.72 -15.42
C ASP A 623 22.06 12.49 -14.68
N SER A 624 22.79 12.00 -13.67
CA SER A 624 22.45 10.84 -12.87
C SER A 624 22.93 10.97 -11.42
N LEU A 625 21.97 10.99 -10.49
CA LEU A 625 22.18 10.88 -9.05
C LEU A 625 21.53 9.59 -8.57
N LEU A 626 22.32 8.67 -8.02
CA LEU A 626 21.85 7.33 -7.65
C LEU A 626 21.97 7.12 -6.13
N PHE A 627 20.92 6.58 -5.51
CA PHE A 627 20.86 6.22 -4.10
C PHE A 627 19.88 5.05 -3.91
N ASN A 628 19.96 4.35 -2.77
CA ASN A 628 19.02 3.27 -2.44
C ASN A 628 17.78 3.81 -1.70
N THR A 629 17.99 4.75 -0.77
CA THR A 629 16.96 5.43 0.03
C THR A 629 17.36 6.88 0.22
N ILE A 630 16.40 7.80 0.36
CA ILE A 630 16.65 9.21 0.67
C ILE A 630 15.97 9.67 1.97
N TYR A 631 15.39 8.73 2.71
CA TYR A 631 14.65 8.92 3.96
C TYR A 631 15.26 9.88 4.99
N GLY A 632 16.58 9.83 5.21
CA GLY A 632 17.27 10.69 6.19
C GLY A 632 17.51 12.13 5.73
N VAL A 633 17.31 12.44 4.45
CA VAL A 633 17.66 13.73 3.86
C VAL A 633 16.64 14.79 4.24
N THR A 634 17.14 15.88 4.81
CA THR A 634 16.34 17.07 5.16
C THR A 634 16.56 18.22 4.19
N LYS A 635 17.73 18.29 3.55
CA LYS A 635 18.09 19.31 2.55
C LYS A 635 18.73 18.68 1.33
N LEU A 636 18.13 18.94 0.17
CA LEU A 636 18.62 18.45 -1.10
C LEU A 636 18.74 19.59 -2.11
N ASN A 637 19.98 19.94 -2.44
CA ASN A 637 20.30 20.90 -3.49
C ASN A 637 21.04 20.21 -4.64
N VAL A 638 20.35 20.04 -5.76
CA VAL A 638 20.86 19.47 -7.01
C VAL A 638 20.72 20.48 -8.16
N SER A 639 20.59 21.77 -7.84
CA SER A 639 20.38 22.83 -8.83
C SER A 639 21.54 23.01 -9.81
N HIS A 640 21.29 23.61 -10.98
CA HIS A 640 22.29 23.82 -12.04
C HIS A 640 23.01 22.52 -12.44
N ASN A 641 22.23 21.57 -12.94
CA ASN A 641 22.68 20.26 -13.40
C ASN A 641 21.92 19.86 -14.69
N LYS A 642 21.93 18.57 -15.06
CA LYS A 642 21.28 18.01 -16.25
C LYS A 642 20.26 16.90 -15.91
N LEU A 643 19.80 16.83 -14.66
CA LEU A 643 18.87 15.80 -14.18
C LEU A 643 17.49 15.98 -14.82
N ASN A 644 16.84 14.89 -15.20
CA ASN A 644 15.46 14.89 -15.70
C ASN A 644 14.49 14.06 -14.84
N LYS A 645 15.02 13.35 -13.85
CA LYS A 645 14.27 12.50 -12.92
C LYS A 645 15.06 12.34 -11.62
N LEU A 646 14.31 12.10 -10.55
CA LEU A 646 14.81 11.87 -9.21
C LEU A 646 13.69 11.17 -8.43
N ASP A 647 13.97 10.01 -7.85
CA ASP A 647 12.99 9.30 -7.03
C ASP A 647 12.99 9.90 -5.62
N LEU A 648 11.86 10.47 -5.20
CA LEU A 648 11.68 11.12 -3.89
C LEU A 648 10.53 10.49 -3.11
N LYS A 649 10.15 9.24 -3.44
CA LYS A 649 8.99 8.57 -2.83
C LYS A 649 9.11 8.36 -1.32
N ASP A 650 10.33 8.26 -0.80
CA ASP A 650 10.66 8.03 0.62
C ASP A 650 11.28 9.26 1.28
N ALA A 651 11.12 10.45 0.69
CA ALA A 651 11.71 11.70 1.17
C ALA A 651 10.86 12.37 2.28
N ASP A 652 10.50 11.62 3.31
CA ASP A 652 9.51 12.03 4.33
C ASP A 652 10.03 13.15 5.24
N ASN A 653 11.35 13.19 5.47
CA ASN A 653 12.01 14.21 6.29
C ASN A 653 12.45 15.46 5.52
N LEU A 654 12.15 15.55 4.22
CA LEU A 654 12.64 16.62 3.37
C LEU A 654 11.99 17.96 3.73
N ARG A 655 12.82 18.96 4.06
CA ARG A 655 12.40 20.33 4.43
C ARG A 655 12.72 21.35 3.35
N MET A 656 13.84 21.16 2.65
CA MET A 656 14.27 22.05 1.57
C MET A 656 14.69 21.25 0.34
N LEU A 657 14.12 21.63 -0.81
CA LEU A 657 14.42 21.05 -2.11
C LEU A 657 14.75 22.15 -3.12
N ASP A 658 15.95 22.10 -3.68
CA ASP A 658 16.33 22.91 -4.84
C ASP A 658 16.77 22.01 -6.00
N ILE A 659 15.90 21.91 -7.01
CA ILE A 659 16.16 21.21 -8.27
C ILE A 659 16.23 22.18 -9.45
N SER A 660 16.35 23.49 -9.20
CA SER A 660 16.28 24.50 -10.25
C SER A 660 17.38 24.35 -11.31
N HIS A 661 17.14 24.84 -12.53
CA HIS A 661 18.08 24.74 -13.65
C HIS A 661 18.49 23.28 -13.95
N ASN A 662 17.49 22.45 -14.24
CA ASN A 662 17.62 21.06 -14.64
C ASN A 662 16.66 20.76 -15.82
N LYS A 663 16.23 19.52 -16.01
CA LYS A 663 15.36 19.03 -17.10
C LYS A 663 14.18 18.20 -16.60
N PHE A 664 13.71 18.43 -15.37
CA PHE A 664 12.60 17.67 -14.79
C PHE A 664 11.30 17.98 -15.51
N THR A 665 10.51 16.96 -15.85
CA THR A 665 9.20 17.12 -16.50
C THR A 665 8.02 16.97 -15.54
N ARG A 666 8.25 16.31 -14.40
CA ARG A 666 7.28 16.10 -13.33
C ARG A 666 7.98 16.04 -11.98
N LEU A 667 7.30 16.52 -10.93
CA LEU A 667 7.73 16.36 -9.54
C LEU A 667 6.57 15.86 -8.67
N LEU A 668 6.82 14.79 -7.91
CA LEU A 668 5.88 14.23 -6.94
C LEU A 668 6.53 14.22 -5.55
N LEU A 669 5.90 14.91 -4.59
CA LEU A 669 6.34 15.01 -3.20
C LEU A 669 5.30 14.42 -2.24
N ASN A 670 4.60 13.37 -2.67
CA ASN A 670 3.41 12.82 -1.99
C ASN A 670 3.61 12.48 -0.50
N HIS A 671 4.85 12.22 -0.07
CA HIS A 671 5.20 11.85 1.30
C HIS A 671 6.02 12.91 2.05
N SER A 672 6.35 14.03 1.40
CA SER A 672 7.15 15.11 2.01
C SER A 672 6.27 16.10 2.78
N GLU A 673 5.58 15.65 3.81
CA GLU A 673 4.66 16.49 4.62
C GLU A 673 5.40 17.58 5.42
N LEU A 674 6.71 17.45 5.60
CA LEU A 674 7.55 18.41 6.31
C LEU A 674 8.22 19.46 5.41
N ILE A 675 7.91 19.48 4.10
CA ILE A 675 8.55 20.37 3.13
C ILE A 675 8.16 21.85 3.36
N GLU A 676 9.14 22.73 3.41
CA GLU A 676 8.98 24.16 3.71
C GLU A 676 9.39 25.03 2.51
N ASP A 677 10.53 24.72 1.87
CA ASP A 677 11.10 25.53 0.79
C ASP A 677 11.32 24.70 -0.48
N VAL A 678 10.64 25.08 -1.57
CA VAL A 678 10.68 24.35 -2.85
C VAL A 678 11.07 25.29 -3.99
N ASN A 679 12.25 25.06 -4.57
CA ASN A 679 12.71 25.74 -5.78
C ASN A 679 12.87 24.75 -6.93
N VAL A 680 11.95 24.83 -7.88
CA VAL A 680 11.90 23.95 -9.06
C VAL A 680 11.99 24.76 -10.36
N SER A 681 12.44 26.01 -10.27
CA SER A 681 12.48 26.94 -11.39
C SER A 681 13.41 26.49 -12.52
N ASN A 682 13.16 26.94 -13.74
CA ASN A 682 14.00 26.64 -14.91
C ASN A 682 14.18 25.13 -15.14
N ASN A 683 13.06 24.44 -15.32
CA ASN A 683 12.96 23.01 -15.62
C ASN A 683 11.96 22.80 -16.78
N GLU A 684 11.58 21.55 -17.04
CA GLU A 684 10.59 21.19 -18.06
C GLU A 684 9.23 20.80 -17.44
N LEU A 685 8.92 21.26 -16.22
CA LEU A 685 7.81 20.72 -15.41
C LEU A 685 6.44 21.12 -15.97
N THR A 686 5.52 20.16 -16.01
CA THR A 686 4.09 20.39 -16.26
C THR A 686 3.21 19.99 -15.06
N GLU A 687 3.80 19.38 -14.04
CA GLU A 687 3.11 18.94 -12.82
C GLU A 687 4.07 18.98 -11.63
N VAL A 688 3.61 19.58 -10.54
CA VAL A 688 4.21 19.50 -9.20
C VAL A 688 3.09 19.13 -8.23
N LYS A 689 3.24 18.00 -7.53
CA LYS A 689 2.34 17.59 -6.45
C LYS A 689 3.03 17.72 -5.11
N ILE A 690 2.44 18.53 -4.24
CA ILE A 690 2.89 18.80 -2.87
C ILE A 690 1.70 18.48 -1.93
N PRO A 691 1.92 17.80 -0.79
CA PRO A 691 0.86 17.51 0.18
C PRO A 691 0.18 18.81 0.65
N PRO A 692 -1.17 18.88 0.70
CA PRO A 692 -1.87 20.09 1.15
C PRO A 692 -1.53 20.52 2.58
N VAL A 693 -1.09 19.59 3.43
CA VAL A 693 -0.68 19.82 4.83
C VAL A 693 0.74 20.36 4.96
N ALA A 694 1.52 20.39 3.87
CA ALA A 694 2.91 20.82 3.93
C ALA A 694 3.04 22.28 4.37
N PRO A 695 3.94 22.60 5.33
CA PRO A 695 4.13 23.96 5.83
C PRO A 695 4.96 24.83 4.86
N ILE A 696 4.52 24.94 3.60
CA ILE A 696 5.21 25.68 2.56
C ILE A 696 5.36 27.15 2.94
N LYS A 697 6.60 27.64 2.92
CA LYS A 697 6.97 29.04 3.13
C LYS A 697 7.37 29.72 1.83
N LYS A 698 7.89 28.96 0.87
CA LYS A 698 8.32 29.46 -0.44
C LYS A 698 8.19 28.39 -1.53
N LEU A 699 7.60 28.78 -2.65
CA LEU A 699 7.43 27.95 -3.83
C LEU A 699 7.82 28.73 -5.11
N ASN A 700 8.89 28.30 -5.76
CA ASN A 700 9.32 28.86 -7.05
C ASN A 700 9.18 27.85 -8.19
N VAL A 701 8.23 28.10 -9.08
CA VAL A 701 7.90 27.27 -10.25
C VAL A 701 8.14 28.00 -11.58
N SER A 702 8.74 29.20 -11.59
CA SER A 702 9.00 29.97 -12.82
C SER A 702 9.92 29.25 -13.80
N GLY A 703 9.80 29.51 -15.10
CA GLY A 703 10.65 28.93 -16.15
C GLY A 703 10.37 27.45 -16.39
N ASN A 704 9.12 27.01 -16.27
CA ASN A 704 8.66 25.65 -16.52
C ASN A 704 7.63 25.64 -17.65
N TYR A 705 6.88 24.55 -17.83
CA TYR A 705 5.79 24.42 -18.79
C TYR A 705 4.42 24.40 -18.08
N PHE A 706 4.30 25.09 -16.94
CA PHE A 706 3.00 25.32 -16.35
C PHE A 706 2.20 26.29 -17.21
N THR A 707 0.92 25.96 -17.35
CA THR A 707 -0.11 26.70 -18.06
C THR A 707 -1.09 27.27 -17.03
N LEU A 708 -2.05 28.09 -17.46
CA LEU A 708 -3.07 28.61 -16.54
C LEU A 708 -3.92 27.47 -15.95
N ALA A 709 -4.12 26.40 -16.72
CA ALA A 709 -4.96 25.25 -16.36
C ALA A 709 -4.35 24.34 -15.28
N ASN A 710 -3.02 24.21 -15.24
CA ASN A 710 -2.30 23.26 -14.38
C ASN A 710 -1.31 23.93 -13.43
N MET A 711 -1.45 25.24 -13.22
CA MET A 711 -0.64 25.96 -12.23
C MET A 711 -0.87 25.37 -10.83
N PRO A 712 0.18 25.10 -10.02
CA PRO A 712 0.02 24.55 -8.67
C PRO A 712 -0.71 25.52 -7.74
N ASN A 713 -1.24 24.99 -6.63
CA ASN A 713 -1.85 25.78 -5.56
C ASN A 713 -0.82 26.80 -5.02
N ASP A 714 -1.31 27.98 -4.65
CA ASP A 714 -0.50 29.05 -4.06
C ASP A 714 -0.23 28.81 -2.57
N PHE A 715 -0.88 27.83 -1.93
CA PHE A 715 -0.73 27.53 -0.48
C PHE A 715 -1.00 28.74 0.43
N GLY A 716 -1.79 29.73 -0.05
CA GLY A 716 -2.01 30.98 0.67
C GLY A 716 -0.78 31.88 0.76
N LEU A 717 0.26 31.62 -0.04
CA LEU A 717 1.49 32.40 -0.04
C LEU A 717 1.27 33.82 -0.59
N THR A 718 1.98 34.78 0.00
CA THR A 718 2.02 36.16 -0.48
C THR A 718 2.77 36.28 -1.81
N ARG A 719 2.46 37.35 -2.58
CA ARG A 719 3.23 37.72 -3.78
C ARG A 719 4.73 37.81 -3.44
N GLY A 720 5.57 37.14 -4.21
CA GLY A 720 7.01 37.01 -3.98
C GLY A 720 7.46 35.72 -3.28
N ASN A 721 6.56 35.04 -2.56
CA ASN A 721 6.82 33.70 -2.01
C ASN A 721 6.25 32.60 -2.90
N PHE A 722 5.22 32.90 -3.71
CA PHE A 722 4.82 32.09 -4.85
C PHE A 722 5.30 32.74 -6.16
N ILE A 723 6.33 32.16 -6.77
CA ILE A 723 7.00 32.70 -7.97
C ILE A 723 6.67 31.78 -9.15
N TYR A 724 5.83 32.24 -10.08
CA TYR A 724 5.32 31.42 -11.20
C TYR A 724 5.56 32.02 -12.59
N ALA A 725 6.08 33.23 -12.72
CA ALA A 725 6.34 33.88 -14.00
C ALA A 725 7.84 34.19 -14.18
N PRO A 726 8.39 34.08 -15.40
CA PRO A 726 7.75 33.65 -16.65
C PRO A 726 7.51 32.12 -16.70
N GLN A 727 6.79 31.64 -17.73
CA GLN A 727 6.71 30.21 -18.12
C GLN A 727 7.13 30.06 -19.59
N HIS A 728 7.46 28.86 -20.02
CA HIS A 728 7.70 28.53 -21.43
C HIS A 728 6.42 28.73 -22.24
N VAL A 729 6.57 29.13 -23.50
CA VAL A 729 5.44 29.33 -24.41
C VAL A 729 4.69 28.01 -24.66
N LEU A 730 3.35 28.08 -24.64
CA LEU A 730 2.47 26.94 -24.86
C LEU A 730 2.64 26.43 -26.30
N GLN A 731 3.11 25.20 -26.46
CA GLN A 731 3.30 24.61 -27.78
C GLN A 731 1.95 24.28 -28.42
N ILE A 732 1.70 24.83 -29.61
CA ILE A 732 0.55 24.53 -30.46
C ILE A 732 1.02 24.09 -31.87
N SER A 733 0.10 23.54 -32.66
CA SER A 733 0.35 23.11 -34.04
C SER A 733 1.02 24.19 -34.90
N THR A 734 1.98 23.80 -35.76
CA THR A 734 2.59 24.72 -36.73
C THR A 734 1.64 25.09 -37.86
N SER A 735 0.64 24.25 -38.14
CA SER A 735 -0.48 24.57 -39.03
C SER A 735 -1.77 23.87 -38.62
N SER A 736 -2.91 24.54 -38.69
CA SER A 736 -4.22 23.98 -38.32
C SER A 736 -5.40 24.81 -38.89
N PRO A 737 -6.59 24.24 -39.15
CA PRO A 737 -7.79 25.03 -39.46
C PRO A 737 -8.37 25.82 -38.26
N GLY A 738 -7.93 25.48 -37.05
CA GLY A 738 -8.31 26.13 -35.79
C GLY A 738 -7.48 25.57 -34.62
N ILE A 739 -7.47 26.25 -33.47
CA ILE A 739 -6.75 25.80 -32.27
C ILE A 739 -7.70 25.82 -31.09
N ASP A 740 -7.80 24.70 -30.38
CA ASP A 740 -8.57 24.60 -29.15
C ASP A 740 -7.69 24.92 -27.94
N LEU A 741 -7.86 26.11 -27.34
CA LEU A 741 -7.23 26.52 -26.07
C LEU A 741 -8.23 26.50 -24.91
N SER A 742 -9.33 25.76 -25.01
CA SER A 742 -10.38 25.77 -24.00
C SER A 742 -9.93 25.35 -22.61
N GLU A 743 -8.92 24.49 -22.50
CA GLU A 743 -8.31 24.14 -21.22
C GLU A 743 -7.71 25.35 -20.49
N GLN A 744 -7.21 26.32 -21.25
CA GLN A 744 -6.62 27.54 -20.70
C GLN A 744 -7.68 28.55 -20.29
N ASN A 745 -8.96 28.33 -20.62
CA ASN A 745 -10.08 29.18 -20.24
C ASN A 745 -10.55 28.86 -18.82
N ILE A 746 -9.68 29.11 -17.85
CA ILE A 746 -9.98 28.88 -16.43
C ILE A 746 -10.89 29.99 -15.88
N THR A 747 -11.62 29.67 -14.80
CA THR A 747 -12.35 30.64 -13.99
C THR A 747 -11.80 30.60 -12.57
N LYS A 748 -11.15 31.68 -12.10
CA LYS A 748 -10.66 31.81 -10.72
C LYS A 748 -11.06 33.16 -10.15
N ASN A 749 -11.65 33.16 -8.95
CA ASN A 749 -12.19 34.35 -8.27
C ASN A 749 -13.20 35.16 -9.13
N GLY A 750 -14.04 34.46 -9.89
CA GLY A 750 -15.07 35.08 -10.75
C GLY A 750 -14.58 35.71 -12.05
N ALA A 751 -13.27 35.71 -12.31
CA ALA A 751 -12.70 36.15 -13.59
C ALA A 751 -12.38 34.95 -14.49
N THR A 752 -12.46 35.16 -15.81
CA THR A 752 -12.09 34.18 -16.84
C THR A 752 -10.81 34.60 -17.57
N THR A 753 -10.11 33.64 -18.17
CA THR A 753 -8.93 33.94 -19.01
C THR A 753 -9.28 34.85 -20.18
N ASN A 754 -8.43 35.83 -20.44
CA ASN A 754 -8.52 36.69 -21.62
C ASN A 754 -7.57 36.18 -22.72
N PHE A 755 -8.09 36.01 -23.94
CA PHE A 755 -7.34 35.51 -25.10
C PHE A 755 -7.21 36.58 -26.18
N VAL A 756 -5.99 36.87 -26.62
CA VAL A 756 -5.72 37.85 -27.68
C VAL A 756 -4.85 37.22 -28.76
N TRP A 757 -5.43 36.99 -29.95
CA TRP A 757 -4.67 36.52 -31.11
C TRP A 757 -3.95 37.67 -31.81
N LYS A 758 -2.68 37.46 -32.13
CA LYS A 758 -1.77 38.44 -32.73
C LYS A 758 -1.02 37.85 -33.92
N LYS A 759 -0.61 38.72 -34.84
CA LYS A 759 0.37 38.39 -35.88
C LYS A 759 1.77 38.31 -35.27
N LYS A 760 2.70 37.69 -36.00
CA LYS A 760 4.12 37.60 -35.62
C LYS A 760 4.78 38.94 -35.25
N ASP A 761 4.32 40.07 -35.80
CA ASP A 761 4.81 41.42 -35.50
C ASP A 761 4.24 42.03 -34.19
N GLY A 762 3.31 41.34 -33.51
CA GLY A 762 2.66 41.79 -32.29
C GLY A 762 1.34 42.55 -32.48
N SER A 763 0.93 42.83 -33.72
CA SER A 763 -0.37 43.45 -34.00
C SER A 763 -1.54 42.49 -33.76
N SER A 764 -2.65 42.99 -33.21
CA SER A 764 -3.83 42.17 -32.88
C SER A 764 -4.67 41.81 -34.11
N LEU A 765 -5.22 40.59 -34.13
CA LEU A 765 -6.16 40.13 -35.16
C LEU A 765 -7.59 40.59 -34.89
N GLN A 766 -8.41 40.69 -35.93
CA GLN A 766 -9.81 41.12 -35.82
C GLN A 766 -10.75 39.93 -35.60
N LEU A 767 -11.40 39.89 -34.43
CA LEU A 767 -12.45 38.91 -34.11
C LEU A 767 -13.62 39.01 -35.10
N GLY A 768 -14.12 37.87 -35.57
CA GLY A 768 -15.21 37.75 -36.55
C GLY A 768 -14.76 37.86 -38.01
N LYS A 769 -13.57 38.40 -38.30
CA LYS A 769 -13.00 38.53 -39.66
C LYS A 769 -11.83 37.58 -39.89
N ASP A 770 -10.84 37.61 -39.01
CA ASP A 770 -9.63 36.78 -39.12
C ASP A 770 -9.84 35.42 -38.47
N TYR A 771 -10.57 35.39 -37.35
CA TYR A 771 -10.90 34.18 -36.59
C TYR A 771 -12.20 34.37 -35.80
N THR A 772 -12.80 33.26 -35.38
CA THR A 772 -13.82 33.24 -34.31
C THR A 772 -13.26 32.52 -33.10
N ILE A 773 -13.72 32.85 -31.89
CA ILE A 773 -13.32 32.15 -30.67
C ILE A 773 -14.52 31.96 -29.75
N THR A 774 -14.62 30.81 -29.10
CA THR A 774 -15.62 30.53 -28.07
C THR A 774 -14.95 29.73 -26.97
N ASN A 775 -14.93 30.27 -25.74
CA ASN A 775 -14.32 29.62 -24.57
C ASN A 775 -12.89 29.10 -24.83
N GLY A 776 -12.03 29.90 -25.48
CA GLY A 776 -10.66 29.50 -25.84
C GLY A 776 -10.53 28.70 -27.14
N SER A 777 -11.61 28.17 -27.72
CA SER A 777 -11.57 27.42 -28.98
C SER A 777 -11.68 28.36 -30.18
N ALA A 778 -10.58 28.53 -30.93
CA ALA A 778 -10.49 29.41 -32.09
C ALA A 778 -10.60 28.67 -33.43
N LYS A 779 -11.34 29.24 -34.39
CA LYS A 779 -11.41 28.80 -35.80
C LYS A 779 -10.90 29.90 -36.71
N PHE A 780 -9.96 29.59 -37.59
CA PHE A 780 -9.35 30.56 -38.48
C PHE A 780 -10.19 30.74 -39.75
N ILE A 781 -10.56 31.99 -40.05
CA ILE A 781 -11.34 32.36 -41.25
C ILE A 781 -10.39 32.80 -42.36
N ASN A 782 -9.40 33.62 -42.02
CA ASN A 782 -8.46 34.18 -42.96
C ASN A 782 -7.25 33.25 -43.14
N LEU A 783 -7.30 32.41 -44.19
CA LEU A 783 -6.23 31.46 -44.52
C LEU A 783 -5.00 32.10 -45.19
N ALA A 784 -5.06 33.39 -45.52
CA ALA A 784 -3.94 34.13 -46.11
C ALA A 784 -3.02 34.78 -45.05
N LEU A 785 -3.28 34.56 -43.77
CA LEU A 785 -2.41 35.01 -42.69
C LEU A 785 -1.11 34.18 -42.69
N ASP A 786 0.04 34.83 -42.43
CA ASP A 786 1.32 34.16 -42.24
C ASP A 786 1.32 33.30 -40.95
N SER A 787 2.03 33.73 -39.92
CA SER A 787 2.14 33.06 -38.62
C SER A 787 1.48 33.92 -37.56
N ILE A 788 0.59 33.31 -36.77
CA ILE A 788 -0.17 33.96 -35.70
C ILE A 788 0.05 33.22 -34.37
N TYR A 789 -0.12 33.91 -33.24
CA TYR A 789 -0.03 33.32 -31.89
C TYR A 789 -1.09 33.94 -30.97
N CYS A 790 -1.32 33.33 -29.80
CA CYS A 790 -2.26 33.83 -28.80
C CYS A 790 -1.52 34.24 -27.51
N GLU A 791 -1.82 35.43 -26.98
CA GLU A 791 -1.48 35.84 -25.62
C GLU A 791 -2.65 35.56 -24.67
N MET A 792 -2.33 35.13 -23.45
CA MET A 792 -3.28 34.78 -22.40
C MET A 792 -2.94 35.52 -21.10
N THR A 793 -3.94 36.18 -20.51
CA THR A 793 -3.81 36.84 -19.20
C THR A 793 -4.96 36.48 -18.27
N HIS A 794 -4.71 36.50 -16.96
CA HIS A 794 -5.72 36.17 -15.95
C HIS A 794 -5.47 36.96 -14.64
N PRO A 795 -6.48 37.60 -14.01
CA PRO A 795 -6.30 38.41 -12.79
C PRO A 795 -5.72 37.68 -11.58
N ALA A 796 -5.99 36.38 -11.43
CA ALA A 796 -5.40 35.54 -10.38
C ALA A 796 -3.89 35.26 -10.56
N TYR A 797 -3.32 35.57 -11.73
CA TYR A 797 -1.89 35.42 -12.04
C TYR A 797 -1.32 36.74 -12.59
N PRO A 798 -1.31 37.80 -11.77
CA PRO A 798 -0.97 39.15 -12.22
C PRO A 798 0.46 39.32 -12.73
N ASP A 799 1.38 38.40 -12.41
CA ASP A 799 2.78 38.48 -12.86
C ASP A 799 2.97 38.05 -14.33
N PHE A 800 1.93 37.53 -14.99
CA PHE A 800 1.90 37.30 -16.45
C PHE A 800 1.57 38.58 -17.23
N GLU A 801 2.47 39.55 -17.14
CA GLU A 801 2.36 40.84 -17.82
C GLU A 801 3.66 41.24 -18.53
N GLY A 802 3.58 42.21 -19.46
CA GLY A 802 4.74 42.73 -20.18
C GLY A 802 5.54 41.63 -20.89
N GLN A 803 6.83 41.52 -20.58
CA GLN A 803 7.71 40.50 -21.18
C GLN A 803 7.42 39.07 -20.68
N ASN A 804 6.73 38.93 -19.55
CA ASN A 804 6.39 37.65 -18.93
C ASN A 804 5.03 37.10 -19.38
N VAL A 805 4.28 37.80 -20.25
CA VAL A 805 2.95 37.37 -20.70
C VAL A 805 2.95 35.93 -21.21
N PHE A 806 2.00 35.11 -20.73
CA PHE A 806 1.87 33.71 -21.16
C PHE A 806 1.30 33.65 -22.58
N LYS A 807 1.95 32.92 -23.49
CA LYS A 807 1.61 32.93 -24.92
C LYS A 807 1.88 31.59 -25.60
N THR A 808 1.28 31.37 -26.76
CA THR A 808 1.49 30.18 -27.59
C THR A 808 2.71 30.32 -28.52
N THR A 809 3.14 29.21 -29.13
CA THR A 809 3.93 29.26 -30.38
C THR A 809 3.12 29.79 -31.56
N ASN A 810 3.78 29.96 -32.71
CA ASN A 810 3.15 30.39 -33.95
C ASN A 810 2.45 29.22 -34.67
N VAL A 811 1.30 29.50 -35.27
CA VAL A 811 0.52 28.59 -36.14
C VAL A 811 0.19 29.25 -37.48
N HIS A 812 0.20 28.47 -38.56
CA HIS A 812 -0.27 28.87 -39.90
C HIS A 812 -1.68 28.31 -40.18
N PRO A 813 -2.69 29.13 -40.48
CA PRO A 813 -4.04 28.66 -40.81
C PRO A 813 -4.10 27.81 -42.10
N ILE A 814 -4.80 26.66 -42.06
CA ILE A 814 -5.01 25.77 -43.25
C ILE A 814 -6.47 25.37 -43.44
N ALA A 815 -6.79 24.70 -44.56
CA ALA A 815 -8.11 24.12 -44.80
C ALA A 815 -8.38 22.86 -43.93
N PHE A 816 -9.66 22.49 -43.77
CA PHE A 816 -10.10 21.35 -42.95
C PHE A 816 -9.77 19.98 -43.60
N PRO A 817 -9.22 18.98 -42.86
CA PRO A 817 -8.90 17.63 -43.38
C PRO A 817 -10.13 16.84 -43.87
N LYS A 818 -9.98 15.99 -44.90
CA LYS A 818 -11.13 15.31 -45.56
C LYS A 818 -11.10 13.78 -45.60
N TYR A 819 -9.97 13.12 -45.35
CA TYR A 819 -9.86 11.65 -45.48
C TYR A 819 -10.01 10.96 -44.12
N GLU A 820 -11.03 10.12 -43.95
CA GLU A 820 -11.32 9.39 -42.69
C GLU A 820 -10.65 8.02 -42.67
N LEU A 821 -9.84 7.74 -41.63
CA LEU A 821 -9.17 6.45 -41.41
C LEU A 821 -9.95 5.51 -40.49
N ALA A 822 -10.63 6.08 -39.51
CA ALA A 822 -11.39 5.36 -38.50
C ALA A 822 -12.44 6.29 -37.89
N SER A 823 -13.47 5.70 -37.30
CA SER A 823 -14.42 6.44 -36.48
C SER A 823 -14.99 5.60 -35.35
N PHE A 824 -15.49 6.29 -34.33
CA PHE A 824 -16.19 5.71 -33.19
C PHE A 824 -17.07 6.77 -32.56
N THR A 825 -18.07 6.35 -31.80
CA THR A 825 -18.93 7.24 -31.01
C THR A 825 -18.56 7.12 -29.56
N THR A 826 -18.17 8.21 -28.91
CA THR A 826 -17.89 8.23 -27.47
C THR A 826 -19.21 8.22 -26.69
N VAL A 827 -19.32 7.35 -25.70
CA VAL A 827 -20.51 7.21 -24.86
C VAL A 827 -20.47 8.24 -23.73
N ASN A 828 -19.31 8.36 -23.07
CA ASN A 828 -19.10 9.26 -21.94
C ASN A 828 -18.04 10.33 -22.23
N GLN A 829 -18.13 11.43 -21.49
CA GLN A 829 -17.07 12.41 -21.36
C GLN A 829 -16.01 11.87 -20.39
N THR A 830 -14.75 11.95 -20.76
CA THR A 830 -13.59 11.60 -19.93
C THR A 830 -12.37 12.38 -20.38
N ASP A 831 -11.54 12.80 -19.43
CA ASP A 831 -10.28 13.49 -19.67
C ASP A 831 -9.07 12.53 -19.66
N SER A 832 -9.33 11.23 -19.52
CA SER A 832 -8.31 10.18 -19.34
C SER A 832 -8.07 9.36 -20.61
N VAL A 833 -8.47 9.86 -21.78
CA VAL A 833 -8.30 9.11 -23.03
C VAL A 833 -6.82 9.04 -23.36
N VAL A 834 -6.30 7.82 -23.42
CA VAL A 834 -4.90 7.59 -23.80
C VAL A 834 -4.85 7.13 -25.25
N LEU A 835 -4.11 7.86 -26.07
CA LEU A 835 -3.80 7.49 -27.44
C LEU A 835 -2.35 7.03 -27.53
N SER A 836 -2.08 5.96 -28.27
CA SER A 836 -0.71 5.61 -28.66
C SER A 836 -0.68 5.44 -30.18
N LEU A 837 0.02 6.37 -30.85
CA LEU A 837 -0.08 6.55 -32.29
C LEU A 837 1.31 6.60 -32.93
N ALA A 838 1.49 5.92 -34.07
CA ALA A 838 2.69 5.97 -34.89
C ALA A 838 2.34 5.99 -36.38
N SER A 839 3.21 6.60 -37.19
CA SER A 839 3.17 6.57 -38.65
C SER A 839 4.31 5.70 -39.20
N TYR A 840 4.28 5.36 -40.48
CA TYR A 840 5.46 4.85 -41.19
C TYR A 840 6.44 5.96 -41.59
N ILE A 841 5.94 7.21 -41.69
CA ILE A 841 6.69 8.39 -42.10
C ILE A 841 6.63 9.41 -40.95
N PRO A 842 7.76 9.70 -40.27
CA PRO A 842 7.82 10.73 -39.25
C PRO A 842 7.34 12.09 -39.75
N GLY A 843 6.63 12.84 -38.89
CA GLY A 843 6.14 14.19 -39.19
C GLY A 843 4.74 14.24 -39.82
N LYS A 844 4.15 13.09 -40.20
CA LYS A 844 2.72 13.02 -40.58
C LYS A 844 1.82 13.27 -39.38
N SER A 845 0.64 13.83 -39.59
CA SER A 845 -0.33 14.12 -38.53
C SER A 845 -1.63 13.38 -38.75
N VAL A 846 -2.26 12.95 -37.65
CA VAL A 846 -3.66 12.53 -37.62
C VAL A 846 -4.47 13.56 -36.84
N TYR A 847 -5.73 13.73 -37.20
CA TYR A 847 -6.60 14.76 -36.67
C TYR A 847 -7.83 14.08 -36.07
N PHE A 848 -8.08 14.28 -34.77
CA PHE A 848 -9.26 13.75 -34.12
C PHE A 848 -10.27 14.87 -33.91
N GLU A 849 -11.52 14.63 -34.30
CA GLU A 849 -12.63 15.54 -34.06
C GLU A 849 -13.36 15.16 -32.76
N TRP A 850 -12.73 15.42 -31.62
CA TRP A 850 -13.30 15.09 -30.30
C TRP A 850 -14.60 15.84 -29.97
N GLY A 851 -14.78 17.03 -30.57
CA GLY A 851 -15.88 17.93 -30.25
C GLY A 851 -17.11 17.84 -31.17
N GLY A 852 -17.04 17.10 -32.28
CA GLY A 852 -18.11 17.01 -33.28
C GLY A 852 -18.53 18.35 -33.92
N ASN A 853 -17.73 19.40 -33.73
CA ASN A 853 -18.05 20.79 -34.09
C ASN A 853 -17.19 21.33 -35.23
N GLY A 854 -16.49 20.47 -35.97
CA GLY A 854 -15.57 20.87 -37.03
C GLY A 854 -14.25 21.46 -36.54
N ASN A 855 -13.90 21.32 -35.25
CA ASN A 855 -12.56 21.58 -34.74
C ASN A 855 -11.84 20.25 -34.50
N VAL A 856 -10.54 20.24 -34.77
CA VAL A 856 -9.72 19.03 -34.66
C VAL A 856 -8.52 19.25 -33.74
N THR A 857 -8.18 18.20 -33.00
CA THR A 857 -6.89 18.10 -32.32
C THR A 857 -5.91 17.38 -33.24
N GLN A 858 -4.79 18.03 -33.56
CA GLN A 858 -3.73 17.44 -34.39
C GLN A 858 -2.72 16.68 -33.53
N TYR A 859 -2.40 15.45 -33.93
CA TYR A 859 -1.34 14.64 -33.32
C TYR A 859 -0.24 14.34 -34.35
N THR A 860 0.94 14.93 -34.17
CA THR A 860 2.09 14.72 -35.06
C THR A 860 2.87 13.46 -34.69
N LEU A 861 2.88 12.50 -35.61
CA LEU A 861 3.34 11.14 -35.42
C LEU A 861 4.84 10.97 -35.73
N GLY A 862 5.49 10.06 -35.01
CA GLY A 862 6.82 9.54 -35.34
C GLY A 862 6.72 8.15 -36.00
N ASP A 863 7.87 7.57 -36.36
CA ASP A 863 8.00 6.17 -36.80
C ASP A 863 7.90 5.15 -35.64
N LYS A 864 8.15 5.64 -34.42
CA LYS A 864 7.82 5.02 -33.13
C LYS A 864 6.55 5.63 -32.57
N TYR A 865 5.82 4.85 -31.77
CA TYR A 865 4.58 5.33 -31.16
C TYR A 865 4.88 6.45 -30.16
N LYS A 866 4.01 7.46 -30.18
CA LYS A 866 3.96 8.53 -29.19
C LYS A 866 2.66 8.39 -28.42
N ILE A 867 2.74 8.63 -27.12
CA ILE A 867 1.56 8.65 -26.24
C ILE A 867 1.01 10.07 -26.24
N PHE A 868 -0.29 10.20 -26.43
CA PHE A 868 -1.02 11.46 -26.32
C PHE A 868 -2.17 11.29 -25.33
N GLN A 869 -2.50 12.37 -24.64
CA GLN A 869 -3.71 12.46 -23.84
C GLN A 869 -4.78 13.19 -24.67
N ALA A 870 -6.02 12.80 -24.48
CA ALA A 870 -7.16 13.43 -25.11
C ALA A 870 -8.36 13.48 -24.17
N LYS A 871 -9.31 14.36 -24.50
CA LYS A 871 -10.57 14.51 -23.78
C LYS A 871 -11.71 14.16 -24.74
N SER A 872 -12.61 13.28 -24.32
CA SER A 872 -13.82 12.98 -25.07
C SER A 872 -14.97 13.86 -24.63
N LYS A 873 -15.95 14.07 -25.51
CA LYS A 873 -17.29 14.53 -25.13
C LYS A 873 -18.24 13.36 -25.14
N ALA A 874 -19.26 13.39 -24.28
CA ALA A 874 -20.31 12.38 -24.31
C ALA A 874 -21.09 12.44 -25.63
N ASN A 875 -21.56 11.28 -26.09
CA ASN A 875 -22.43 11.11 -27.26
C ASN A 875 -21.91 11.78 -28.54
N THR A 876 -20.59 11.74 -28.79
CA THR A 876 -19.96 12.45 -29.90
C THR A 876 -19.35 11.47 -30.89
N LYS A 877 -19.68 11.62 -32.18
CA LYS A 877 -19.00 10.88 -33.25
C LYS A 877 -17.61 11.48 -33.47
N VAL A 878 -16.58 10.72 -33.10
CA VAL A 878 -15.18 11.08 -33.31
C VAL A 878 -14.74 10.52 -34.65
N ARG A 879 -14.33 11.42 -35.55
CA ARG A 879 -13.67 11.05 -36.80
C ARG A 879 -12.15 11.16 -36.63
N VAL A 880 -11.44 10.14 -37.09
CA VAL A 880 -9.97 10.14 -37.18
C VAL A 880 -9.61 10.43 -38.63
N LEU A 881 -9.06 11.62 -38.88
CA LEU A 881 -8.80 12.14 -40.21
C LEU A 881 -7.29 12.23 -40.49
N VAL A 882 -6.94 12.17 -41.77
CA VAL A 882 -5.61 12.51 -42.29
C VAL A 882 -5.70 13.58 -43.37
N ALA A 883 -4.57 14.26 -43.60
CA ALA A 883 -4.50 15.35 -44.56
C ALA A 883 -4.50 14.83 -46.01
N GLU A 884 -3.77 13.75 -46.27
CA GLU A 884 -3.62 13.14 -47.60
C GLU A 884 -4.18 11.71 -47.64
N ALA A 885 -4.71 11.28 -48.80
CA ALA A 885 -5.31 9.96 -48.96
C ALA A 885 -4.35 8.79 -48.68
N ASP A 886 -3.06 8.99 -48.94
CA ASP A 886 -2.00 7.98 -48.77
C ASP A 886 -1.37 7.96 -47.36
N ASP A 887 -1.84 8.81 -46.45
CA ASP A 887 -1.32 8.85 -45.07
C ASP A 887 -1.77 7.59 -44.30
N LYS A 888 -0.79 6.85 -43.75
CA LYS A 888 -0.99 5.56 -43.07
C LYS A 888 -0.63 5.64 -41.58
N VAL A 889 -1.33 4.85 -40.77
CA VAL A 889 -1.04 4.67 -39.34
C VAL A 889 -0.46 3.28 -39.09
N LYS A 890 0.70 3.22 -38.42
CA LYS A 890 1.44 1.99 -38.09
C LYS A 890 0.99 1.40 -36.74
N VAL A 891 0.77 2.24 -35.75
CA VAL A 891 0.28 1.87 -34.41
C VAL A 891 -0.95 2.71 -34.14
N PHE A 892 -2.08 2.06 -33.85
CA PHE A 892 -3.32 2.72 -33.46
C PHE A 892 -3.81 2.15 -32.14
N SER A 893 -3.77 2.97 -31.10
CA SER A 893 -4.23 2.59 -29.78
C SER A 893 -5.12 3.66 -29.19
N VAL A 894 -6.26 3.26 -28.62
CA VAL A 894 -7.17 4.10 -27.85
C VAL A 894 -7.53 3.36 -26.56
N ALA A 895 -7.46 4.04 -25.42
CA ALA A 895 -7.79 3.44 -24.12
C ALA A 895 -8.57 4.40 -23.22
N ASN A 896 -9.29 3.83 -22.24
CA ASN A 896 -10.01 4.53 -21.17
C ASN A 896 -11.11 5.49 -21.66
N VAL A 897 -11.86 5.09 -22.68
CA VAL A 897 -13.04 5.82 -23.16
C VAL A 897 -14.10 4.84 -23.62
N ASN A 898 -15.33 4.92 -23.09
CA ASN A 898 -16.40 4.03 -23.53
C ASN A 898 -16.84 4.46 -24.93
N MET A 899 -16.93 3.49 -25.84
CA MET A 899 -17.19 3.73 -27.25
C MET A 899 -18.24 2.76 -27.81
N THR A 900 -19.00 3.22 -28.79
CA THR A 900 -19.83 2.38 -29.67
C THR A 900 -19.46 2.63 -31.13
N ASP A 901 -19.99 1.81 -32.03
CA ASP A 901 -19.86 1.98 -33.48
C ASP A 901 -18.39 2.09 -33.97
N VAL A 902 -17.49 1.34 -33.33
CA VAL A 902 -16.06 1.39 -33.63
C VAL A 902 -15.78 0.75 -35.00
N ASP A 903 -15.38 1.59 -35.95
CA ASP A 903 -15.00 1.21 -37.31
C ASP A 903 -13.51 1.50 -37.56
N LEU A 904 -12.71 0.43 -37.57
CA LEU A 904 -11.26 0.47 -37.81
C LEU A 904 -10.88 -0.09 -39.19
N THR A 905 -11.85 -0.27 -40.09
CA THR A 905 -11.62 -0.97 -41.38
C THR A 905 -10.64 -0.24 -42.31
N GLY A 906 -10.42 1.06 -42.11
CA GLY A 906 -9.41 1.85 -42.83
C GLY A 906 -7.95 1.58 -42.41
N LEU A 907 -7.71 0.94 -41.27
CA LEU A 907 -6.37 0.68 -40.71
C LEU A 907 -5.68 -0.57 -41.32
N LYS A 908 -5.75 -0.74 -42.65
CA LYS A 908 -5.32 -1.97 -43.37
C LYS A 908 -3.82 -2.30 -43.23
N GLU A 909 -3.01 -1.32 -42.87
CA GLU A 909 -1.54 -1.41 -42.82
C GLU A 909 -0.99 -1.32 -41.37
N ALA A 910 -1.86 -1.35 -40.37
CA ALA A 910 -1.45 -1.29 -38.97
C ALA A 910 -0.68 -2.56 -38.57
N LYS A 911 0.39 -2.39 -37.79
CA LYS A 911 1.11 -3.49 -37.13
C LYS A 911 0.56 -3.81 -35.74
N LEU A 912 0.00 -2.80 -35.07
CA LEU A 912 -0.59 -2.92 -33.74
C LEU A 912 -1.91 -2.16 -33.68
N ILE A 913 -2.94 -2.84 -33.20
CA ILE A 913 -4.24 -2.26 -32.88
C ILE A 913 -4.54 -2.57 -31.42
N ALA A 914 -4.84 -1.53 -30.65
CA ALA A 914 -5.26 -1.67 -29.26
C ALA A 914 -6.49 -0.81 -28.98
N VAL A 915 -7.55 -1.42 -28.47
CA VAL A 915 -8.74 -0.71 -28.00
C VAL A 915 -9.14 -1.30 -26.66
N THR A 916 -8.76 -0.62 -25.58
CA THR A 916 -8.82 -1.21 -24.23
C THR A 916 -9.70 -0.38 -23.30
N ARG A 917 -10.42 -1.06 -22.38
CA ARG A 917 -11.31 -0.41 -21.40
C ARG A 917 -12.29 0.55 -22.06
N ALA A 918 -12.92 0.08 -23.13
CA ALA A 918 -13.78 0.88 -23.99
C ALA A 918 -15.23 0.40 -24.01
N GLY A 919 -15.59 -0.60 -23.21
CA GLY A 919 -16.96 -1.11 -23.11
C GLY A 919 -17.50 -1.72 -24.40
N LEU A 920 -16.63 -2.19 -25.30
CA LEU A 920 -17.05 -2.64 -26.63
C LEU A 920 -17.79 -3.98 -26.58
N THR A 921 -19.00 -4.02 -27.12
CA THR A 921 -19.72 -5.28 -27.39
C THR A 921 -19.42 -5.86 -28.77
N SER A 922 -18.96 -5.02 -29.71
CA SER A 922 -18.53 -5.39 -31.06
C SER A 922 -17.50 -4.40 -31.59
N ILE A 923 -16.71 -4.83 -32.57
CA ILE A 923 -15.67 -4.01 -33.23
C ILE A 923 -15.50 -4.45 -34.69
N LYS A 924 -15.38 -3.48 -35.61
CA LYS A 924 -15.03 -3.79 -37.01
C LYS A 924 -13.53 -3.63 -37.21
N LEU A 925 -12.81 -4.75 -37.28
CA LEU A 925 -11.37 -4.78 -37.50
C LEU A 925 -11.01 -4.79 -39.00
N PRO A 926 -9.85 -4.25 -39.38
CA PRO A 926 -9.38 -4.26 -40.77
C PRO A 926 -8.90 -5.66 -41.20
N ALA A 927 -8.94 -5.93 -42.50
CA ALA A 927 -8.18 -7.03 -43.08
C ALA A 927 -6.68 -6.64 -43.14
N ALA A 928 -5.95 -6.89 -42.05
CA ALA A 928 -4.57 -6.45 -41.84
C ALA A 928 -3.62 -7.66 -41.66
N PRO A 929 -3.10 -8.26 -42.76
CA PRO A 929 -2.22 -9.43 -42.68
C PRO A 929 -0.87 -9.15 -42.00
N ASN A 930 -0.49 -7.87 -41.89
CA ASN A 930 0.74 -7.42 -41.24
C ASN A 930 0.58 -7.15 -39.73
N LEU A 931 -0.62 -7.36 -39.17
CA LEU A 931 -0.90 -7.15 -37.75
C LEU A 931 -0.17 -8.22 -36.92
N THR A 932 0.68 -7.78 -35.99
CA THR A 932 1.44 -8.65 -35.08
C THR A 932 0.89 -8.61 -33.66
N ASP A 933 0.19 -7.54 -33.28
CA ASP A 933 -0.25 -7.28 -31.92
C ASP A 933 -1.70 -6.78 -31.90
N LEU A 934 -2.56 -7.47 -31.16
CA LEU A 934 -3.97 -7.12 -30.98
C LEU A 934 -4.31 -7.11 -29.48
N ASN A 935 -4.68 -5.95 -28.94
CA ASN A 935 -5.09 -5.82 -27.55
C ASN A 935 -6.52 -5.26 -27.44
N LEU A 936 -7.43 -6.07 -26.90
CA LEU A 936 -8.83 -5.69 -26.68
C LEU A 936 -9.27 -5.95 -25.24
N GLU A 937 -8.34 -5.81 -24.30
CA GLU A 937 -8.57 -5.95 -22.86
C GLU A 937 -9.68 -5.03 -22.31
N GLY A 938 -10.48 -5.55 -21.38
CA GLY A 938 -11.42 -4.76 -20.58
C GLY A 938 -12.63 -4.27 -21.38
N ASN A 939 -13.11 -5.06 -22.32
CA ASN A 939 -14.31 -4.75 -23.11
C ASN A 939 -15.44 -5.73 -22.78
N GLU A 940 -16.49 -5.76 -23.59
CA GLU A 940 -17.63 -6.65 -23.43
C GLU A 940 -17.80 -7.63 -24.61
N LEU A 941 -16.69 -7.97 -25.28
CA LEU A 941 -16.70 -8.81 -26.47
C LEU A 941 -17.12 -10.25 -26.13
N THR A 942 -17.92 -10.87 -27.00
CA THR A 942 -18.36 -12.26 -26.84
C THR A 942 -17.67 -13.23 -27.80
N ASP A 943 -17.13 -12.72 -28.91
CA ASP A 943 -16.36 -13.46 -29.90
C ASP A 943 -15.45 -12.49 -30.69
N ILE A 944 -14.40 -13.04 -31.32
CA ILE A 944 -13.55 -12.33 -32.27
C ILE A 944 -12.94 -13.31 -33.28
N ASN A 945 -12.99 -12.94 -34.56
CA ASN A 945 -12.38 -13.72 -35.62
C ASN A 945 -10.89 -13.35 -35.80
N LEU A 946 -9.98 -14.30 -35.61
CA LEU A 946 -8.54 -14.11 -35.79
C LEU A 946 -8.03 -14.52 -37.18
N SER A 947 -8.87 -15.08 -38.06
CA SER A 947 -8.45 -15.59 -39.37
C SER A 947 -7.83 -14.52 -40.28
N ALA A 948 -8.10 -13.24 -40.01
CA ALA A 948 -7.55 -12.11 -40.75
C ALA A 948 -6.10 -11.75 -40.33
N PHE A 949 -5.56 -12.37 -39.28
CA PHE A 949 -4.28 -12.00 -38.65
C PHE A 949 -3.29 -13.17 -38.57
N PRO A 950 -2.83 -13.73 -39.72
CA PRO A 950 -1.99 -14.93 -39.74
C PRO A 950 -0.60 -14.75 -39.08
N ASN A 951 -0.15 -13.51 -38.90
CA ASN A 951 1.14 -13.16 -38.30
C ASN A 951 1.04 -12.67 -36.84
N LEU A 952 -0.13 -12.84 -36.21
CA LEU A 952 -0.37 -12.40 -34.84
C LEU A 952 0.57 -13.14 -33.86
N ASN A 953 1.35 -12.38 -33.11
CA ASN A 953 2.30 -12.87 -32.09
C ASN A 953 1.79 -12.61 -30.66
N PHE A 954 1.04 -11.53 -30.45
CA PHE A 954 0.47 -11.16 -29.16
C PHE A 954 -1.04 -10.94 -29.28
N ILE A 955 -1.78 -11.52 -28.32
CA ILE A 955 -3.20 -11.21 -28.12
C ILE A 955 -3.54 -11.02 -26.64
N SER A 956 -4.33 -9.99 -26.33
CA SER A 956 -5.01 -9.86 -25.05
C SER A 956 -6.51 -9.67 -25.25
N LEU A 957 -7.30 -10.54 -24.62
CA LEU A 957 -8.75 -10.46 -24.52
C LEU A 957 -9.18 -10.50 -23.04
N THR A 958 -8.28 -10.22 -22.10
CA THR A 958 -8.58 -10.25 -20.67
C THR A 958 -9.77 -9.35 -20.31
N GLY A 959 -10.65 -9.82 -19.42
CA GLY A 959 -11.79 -9.03 -18.94
C GLY A 959 -12.82 -8.75 -20.03
N ASN A 960 -13.22 -9.77 -20.78
CA ASN A 960 -14.30 -9.73 -21.78
C ASN A 960 -15.42 -10.71 -21.40
N LYS A 961 -16.34 -11.04 -22.33
CA LYS A 961 -17.48 -11.94 -22.12
C LYS A 961 -17.41 -13.19 -23.02
N ILE A 962 -16.20 -13.65 -23.35
CA ILE A 962 -15.95 -14.77 -24.28
C ILE A 962 -16.18 -16.12 -23.57
N LYS A 963 -17.16 -16.91 -24.03
CA LYS A 963 -17.52 -18.19 -23.38
C LYS A 963 -16.75 -19.41 -23.90
N THR A 964 -16.33 -19.35 -25.15
CA THR A 964 -15.55 -20.38 -25.85
C THR A 964 -14.63 -19.68 -26.83
N PHE A 965 -13.40 -20.17 -27.02
CA PHE A 965 -12.45 -19.51 -27.92
C PHE A 965 -11.59 -20.50 -28.70
N ASP A 966 -11.43 -20.26 -30.00
CA ASP A 966 -10.54 -21.04 -30.88
C ASP A 966 -9.24 -20.28 -31.16
N LEU A 967 -8.25 -20.47 -30.28
CA LEU A 967 -6.93 -19.85 -30.41
C LEU A 967 -6.13 -20.45 -31.57
N SER A 968 -6.54 -21.59 -32.13
CA SER A 968 -5.85 -22.24 -33.26
C SER A 968 -5.90 -21.44 -34.55
N GLN A 969 -6.78 -20.44 -34.65
CA GLN A 969 -6.84 -19.50 -35.77
C GLN A 969 -5.58 -18.62 -35.89
N ALA A 970 -4.76 -18.53 -34.82
CA ALA A 970 -3.53 -17.75 -34.79
C ALA A 970 -2.31 -18.63 -34.40
N PRO A 971 -1.82 -19.50 -35.31
CA PRO A 971 -0.81 -20.51 -35.00
C PRO A 971 0.59 -19.94 -34.68
N ASN A 972 0.83 -18.66 -34.97
CA ASN A 972 2.11 -17.97 -34.73
C ASN A 972 2.18 -17.23 -33.38
N LEU A 973 1.14 -17.32 -32.54
CA LEU A 973 1.10 -16.64 -31.23
C LEU A 973 2.25 -17.11 -30.32
N GLY A 974 2.94 -16.14 -29.73
CA GLY A 974 3.90 -16.33 -28.64
C GLY A 974 3.30 -16.06 -27.26
N ILE A 975 2.35 -15.13 -27.16
CA ILE A 975 1.72 -14.70 -25.89
C ILE A 975 0.20 -14.57 -26.05
N ALA A 976 -0.56 -15.12 -25.10
CA ALA A 976 -2.00 -14.99 -25.05
C ALA A 976 -2.50 -14.74 -23.62
N TYR A 977 -3.22 -13.63 -23.42
CA TYR A 977 -3.91 -13.30 -22.17
C TYR A 977 -5.42 -13.34 -22.37
N LEU A 978 -6.08 -14.29 -21.70
CA LEU A 978 -7.50 -14.60 -21.89
C LEU A 978 -8.24 -14.71 -20.53
N SER A 979 -7.68 -14.12 -19.48
CA SER A 979 -8.26 -14.17 -18.14
C SER A 979 -9.60 -13.42 -18.01
N SER A 980 -10.42 -13.77 -17.02
CA SER A 980 -11.68 -13.08 -16.70
C SER A 980 -12.69 -13.04 -17.86
N ASN A 981 -12.96 -14.17 -18.50
CA ASN A 981 -13.90 -14.27 -19.64
C ASN A 981 -15.10 -15.21 -19.41
N LYS A 982 -15.08 -16.00 -18.32
CA LYS A 982 -16.05 -17.09 -18.04
C LYS A 982 -16.04 -18.20 -19.09
N MET A 983 -14.88 -18.48 -19.68
CA MET A 983 -14.70 -19.57 -20.64
C MET A 983 -14.90 -20.94 -20.00
N LYS A 984 -15.63 -21.83 -20.66
CA LYS A 984 -15.74 -23.25 -20.26
C LYS A 984 -14.87 -24.18 -21.09
N GLU A 985 -14.53 -23.75 -22.30
CA GLU A 985 -13.73 -24.50 -23.25
C GLU A 985 -12.82 -23.55 -24.03
N ILE A 986 -11.62 -24.03 -24.34
CA ILE A 986 -10.68 -23.36 -25.24
C ILE A 986 -10.00 -24.37 -26.15
N LYS A 987 -9.93 -24.06 -27.44
CA LYS A 987 -9.19 -24.87 -28.42
C LYS A 987 -7.80 -24.28 -28.64
N LEU A 988 -6.79 -25.10 -28.37
CA LEU A 988 -5.38 -24.73 -28.41
C LEU A 988 -4.62 -25.52 -29.49
N ASN A 989 -3.86 -24.81 -30.33
CA ASN A 989 -2.92 -25.40 -31.29
C ASN A 989 -1.87 -24.35 -31.67
N ASN A 990 -1.10 -23.92 -30.68
CA ASN A 990 -0.23 -22.74 -30.78
C ASN A 990 1.21 -23.17 -30.43
N PRO A 991 1.93 -23.80 -31.38
CA PRO A 991 3.21 -24.46 -31.07
C PRO A 991 4.32 -23.51 -30.62
N LYS A 992 4.18 -22.20 -30.88
CA LYS A 992 5.14 -21.15 -30.50
C LYS A 992 4.78 -20.41 -29.20
N LEU A 993 3.67 -20.78 -28.57
CA LEU A 993 3.15 -20.10 -27.38
C LEU A 993 4.03 -20.42 -26.18
N TRP A 994 4.66 -19.39 -25.59
CA TRP A 994 5.51 -19.53 -24.41
C TRP A 994 4.86 -18.98 -23.13
N ASN A 995 3.84 -18.12 -23.25
CA ASN A 995 3.08 -17.58 -22.12
C ASN A 995 1.56 -17.65 -22.38
N LEU A 996 0.83 -18.25 -21.44
CA LEU A 996 -0.62 -18.39 -21.48
C LEU A 996 -1.25 -18.06 -20.12
N ASP A 997 -2.18 -17.11 -20.12
CA ASP A 997 -3.04 -16.81 -18.97
C ASP A 997 -4.50 -17.15 -19.27
N LEU A 998 -5.05 -18.10 -18.51
CA LEU A 998 -6.44 -18.55 -18.55
C LEU A 998 -7.15 -18.38 -17.19
N SER A 999 -6.61 -17.54 -16.31
CA SER A 999 -7.12 -17.33 -14.96
C SER A 999 -8.54 -16.76 -14.93
N ASP A 1000 -9.29 -16.99 -13.84
CA ASP A 1000 -10.66 -16.46 -13.66
C ASP A 1000 -11.58 -16.80 -14.85
N ASN A 1001 -11.64 -18.09 -15.16
CA ASN A 1001 -12.57 -18.65 -16.12
C ASN A 1001 -13.38 -19.78 -15.45
N ASP A 1002 -14.20 -20.47 -16.24
CA ASP A 1002 -15.02 -21.60 -15.78
C ASP A 1002 -14.51 -22.94 -16.36
N LEU A 1003 -13.21 -23.04 -16.65
CA LEU A 1003 -12.63 -24.24 -17.26
C LEU A 1003 -12.67 -25.42 -16.29
N GLU A 1004 -13.25 -26.54 -16.71
CA GLU A 1004 -13.27 -27.79 -15.95
C GLU A 1004 -12.13 -28.74 -16.35
N ASN A 1005 -11.60 -28.55 -17.56
CA ASN A 1005 -10.43 -29.23 -18.10
C ASN A 1005 -9.72 -28.33 -19.11
N VAL A 1006 -8.44 -28.62 -19.35
CA VAL A 1006 -7.64 -27.96 -20.40
C VAL A 1006 -6.59 -28.94 -20.92
N SER A 1007 -6.42 -29.02 -22.24
CA SER A 1007 -5.36 -29.82 -22.86
C SER A 1007 -4.20 -28.93 -23.28
N LEU A 1008 -3.01 -29.24 -22.76
CA LEU A 1008 -1.77 -28.44 -22.95
C LEU A 1008 -0.77 -29.12 -23.91
N ASP A 1009 -1.14 -30.27 -24.47
CA ASP A 1009 -0.29 -31.14 -25.30
C ASP A 1009 0.24 -30.47 -26.57
N LYS A 1010 -0.47 -29.45 -27.06
CA LYS A 1010 -0.12 -28.72 -28.29
C LYS A 1010 0.64 -27.41 -28.03
N LEU A 1011 1.20 -27.26 -26.82
CA LEU A 1011 1.95 -26.07 -26.38
C LEU A 1011 3.39 -26.44 -25.92
N PRO A 1012 4.23 -26.99 -26.82
CA PRO A 1012 5.57 -27.50 -26.46
C PRO A 1012 6.55 -26.41 -25.98
N MET A 1013 6.33 -25.14 -26.35
CA MET A 1013 7.19 -24.02 -25.96
C MET A 1013 6.74 -23.30 -24.68
N LEU A 1014 5.71 -23.80 -23.98
CA LEU A 1014 5.14 -23.13 -22.82
C LEU A 1014 6.15 -23.04 -21.66
N GLU A 1015 6.43 -21.81 -21.20
CA GLU A 1015 7.34 -21.49 -20.09
C GLU A 1015 6.59 -20.98 -18.86
N GLN A 1016 5.46 -20.28 -19.06
CA GLN A 1016 4.62 -19.71 -18.01
C GLN A 1016 3.14 -20.03 -18.24
N LEU A 1017 2.47 -20.51 -17.20
CA LEU A 1017 1.07 -20.91 -17.25
C LEU A 1017 0.29 -20.47 -16.01
N TRP A 1018 -0.79 -19.73 -16.23
CA TRP A 1018 -1.71 -19.27 -15.20
C TRP A 1018 -3.10 -19.89 -15.41
N LEU A 1019 -3.56 -20.65 -14.42
CA LEU A 1019 -4.83 -21.38 -14.42
C LEU A 1019 -5.67 -21.10 -13.16
N ASN A 1020 -5.29 -20.12 -12.34
CA ASN A 1020 -5.95 -19.89 -11.06
C ASN A 1020 -7.42 -19.45 -11.21
N ALA A 1021 -8.22 -19.71 -10.19
CA ALA A 1021 -9.65 -19.39 -10.16
C ALA A 1021 -10.41 -20.00 -11.36
N ASN A 1022 -10.30 -21.33 -11.52
CA ASN A 1022 -11.06 -22.10 -12.50
C ASN A 1022 -11.79 -23.26 -11.79
N LYS A 1023 -12.33 -24.22 -12.54
CA LYS A 1023 -13.01 -25.41 -12.01
C LYS A 1023 -12.26 -26.70 -12.34
N LEU A 1024 -10.94 -26.60 -12.57
CA LEU A 1024 -10.13 -27.72 -13.04
C LEU A 1024 -10.08 -28.82 -12.00
N THR A 1025 -10.35 -30.05 -12.43
CA THR A 1025 -10.28 -31.26 -11.59
C THR A 1025 -9.01 -32.07 -11.84
N LYS A 1026 -8.28 -31.76 -12.91
CA LYS A 1026 -6.99 -32.32 -13.25
C LYS A 1026 -6.21 -31.35 -14.11
N VAL A 1027 -4.89 -31.30 -13.91
CA VAL A 1027 -3.96 -30.58 -14.80
C VAL A 1027 -2.79 -31.51 -15.14
N ASP A 1028 -2.50 -31.66 -16.43
CA ASP A 1028 -1.35 -32.42 -16.92
C ASP A 1028 -0.39 -31.47 -17.66
N VAL A 1029 0.83 -31.37 -17.15
CA VAL A 1029 1.93 -30.55 -17.69
C VAL A 1029 3.15 -31.38 -18.04
N SER A 1030 3.02 -32.72 -18.08
CA SER A 1030 4.13 -33.65 -18.32
C SER A 1030 4.81 -33.44 -19.67
N LYS A 1031 4.06 -32.93 -20.67
CA LYS A 1031 4.58 -32.62 -22.02
C LYS A 1031 5.12 -31.19 -22.17
N ASN A 1032 4.96 -30.34 -21.16
CA ASN A 1032 5.42 -28.93 -21.17
C ASN A 1032 6.76 -28.81 -20.45
N THR A 1033 7.82 -29.43 -21.01
CA THR A 1033 9.15 -29.55 -20.39
C THR A 1033 9.87 -28.20 -20.20
N ASN A 1034 9.43 -27.15 -20.90
CA ASN A 1034 9.96 -25.80 -20.75
C ASN A 1034 9.33 -25.04 -19.58
N LEU A 1035 8.18 -25.50 -19.05
CA LEU A 1035 7.41 -24.81 -18.02
C LEU A 1035 8.24 -24.63 -16.73
N THR A 1036 8.33 -23.39 -16.25
CA THR A 1036 9.05 -23.04 -15.01
C THR A 1036 8.17 -22.30 -14.00
N VAL A 1037 7.06 -21.73 -14.45
CA VAL A 1037 6.09 -21.01 -13.61
C VAL A 1037 4.70 -21.60 -13.83
N LEU A 1038 4.09 -22.08 -12.75
CA LEU A 1038 2.76 -22.68 -12.75
C LEU A 1038 1.91 -22.12 -11.61
N ASN A 1039 0.69 -21.67 -11.91
CA ASN A 1039 -0.28 -21.29 -10.91
C ASN A 1039 -1.62 -22.00 -11.13
N VAL A 1040 -2.05 -22.78 -10.14
CA VAL A 1040 -3.30 -23.55 -10.15
C VAL A 1040 -4.19 -23.26 -8.92
N VAL A 1041 -3.94 -22.17 -8.20
CA VAL A 1041 -4.70 -21.76 -7.00
C VAL A 1041 -6.19 -21.62 -7.30
N GLY A 1042 -7.07 -21.99 -6.36
CA GLY A 1042 -8.52 -21.76 -6.53
C GLY A 1042 -9.16 -22.62 -7.61
N ASN A 1043 -8.77 -23.89 -7.70
CA ASN A 1043 -9.38 -24.89 -8.59
C ASN A 1043 -10.10 -25.98 -7.78
N ARG A 1044 -10.38 -27.13 -8.39
CA ARG A 1044 -10.97 -28.31 -7.76
C ARG A 1044 -9.97 -29.49 -7.80
N LEU A 1045 -8.68 -29.19 -7.68
CA LEU A 1045 -7.61 -30.19 -7.75
C LEU A 1045 -7.46 -30.90 -6.40
N LYS A 1046 -7.28 -32.21 -6.47
CA LYS A 1046 -6.81 -33.07 -5.38
C LYS A 1046 -5.29 -33.26 -5.47
N PHE A 1047 -4.64 -33.72 -4.41
CA PHE A 1047 -3.21 -34.03 -4.43
C PHE A 1047 -2.86 -34.97 -5.59
N SER A 1048 -3.66 -36.03 -5.81
CA SER A 1048 -3.46 -37.02 -6.89
C SER A 1048 -3.61 -36.47 -8.32
N THR A 1049 -4.28 -35.33 -8.48
CA THR A 1049 -4.61 -34.72 -9.78
C THR A 1049 -3.87 -33.41 -10.05
N MET A 1050 -3.13 -32.95 -9.04
CA MET A 1050 -2.33 -31.75 -9.05
C MET A 1050 -0.92 -32.08 -9.60
N PRO A 1051 -0.32 -31.22 -10.44
CA PRO A 1051 1.04 -31.44 -10.90
C PRO A 1051 2.03 -31.54 -9.75
N LEU A 1052 2.80 -32.64 -9.67
CA LEU A 1052 3.91 -32.70 -8.72
C LEU A 1052 4.93 -31.58 -8.97
N PRO A 1053 5.67 -31.11 -7.95
CA PRO A 1053 6.63 -30.02 -8.09
C PRO A 1053 7.68 -30.20 -9.21
N SER A 1054 7.96 -31.44 -9.60
CA SER A 1054 8.90 -31.83 -10.66
C SER A 1054 8.26 -32.64 -11.81
N ASN A 1055 6.92 -32.54 -11.98
CA ASN A 1055 6.12 -33.38 -12.90
C ASN A 1055 6.49 -33.27 -14.39
N ASN A 1056 7.21 -32.21 -14.81
CA ASN A 1056 7.66 -32.02 -16.19
C ASN A 1056 9.16 -32.32 -16.40
N GLY A 1057 9.78 -33.02 -15.44
CA GLY A 1057 11.20 -33.42 -15.48
C GLY A 1057 12.16 -32.45 -14.79
N LYS A 1058 11.68 -31.32 -14.25
CA LYS A 1058 12.47 -30.35 -13.46
C LYS A 1058 11.58 -29.63 -12.44
N PRO A 1059 12.13 -29.12 -11.31
CA PRO A 1059 11.34 -28.34 -10.37
C PRO A 1059 10.87 -27.00 -10.97
N PHE A 1060 9.66 -26.58 -10.64
CA PHE A 1060 9.18 -25.23 -10.96
C PHE A 1060 9.93 -24.17 -10.14
N ASN A 1061 10.30 -23.05 -10.79
CA ASN A 1061 10.87 -21.89 -10.10
C ASN A 1061 9.83 -21.20 -9.21
N ARG A 1062 8.56 -21.23 -9.64
CA ARG A 1062 7.41 -20.74 -8.89
C ARG A 1062 6.24 -21.66 -9.11
N TYR A 1063 5.71 -22.21 -8.03
CA TYR A 1063 4.54 -23.08 -8.07
C TYR A 1063 3.54 -22.71 -6.98
N SER A 1064 2.35 -22.26 -7.39
CA SER A 1064 1.27 -21.88 -6.48
C SER A 1064 0.09 -22.82 -6.65
N TYR A 1065 -0.34 -23.46 -5.56
CA TYR A 1065 -1.33 -24.56 -5.62
C TYR A 1065 -2.36 -24.59 -4.49
N ASN A 1066 -2.29 -23.66 -3.53
CA ASN A 1066 -3.19 -23.63 -2.37
C ASN A 1066 -4.64 -23.24 -2.73
N LEU A 1067 -5.52 -23.25 -1.72
CA LEU A 1067 -6.92 -22.80 -1.82
C LEU A 1067 -7.77 -23.59 -2.83
N GLN A 1068 -7.59 -24.92 -2.88
CA GLN A 1068 -8.45 -25.78 -3.68
C GLN A 1068 -9.85 -25.88 -3.04
N ALA A 1069 -10.88 -26.03 -3.88
CA ALA A 1069 -12.23 -26.27 -3.41
C ALA A 1069 -12.31 -27.60 -2.63
N PRO A 1070 -13.16 -27.70 -1.60
CA PRO A 1070 -13.32 -28.94 -0.86
C PRO A 1070 -13.80 -30.09 -1.76
N ILE A 1071 -13.36 -31.31 -1.44
CA ILE A 1071 -13.68 -32.53 -2.18
C ILE A 1071 -15.06 -33.06 -1.77
N ASP A 1072 -15.89 -33.37 -2.76
CA ASP A 1072 -17.12 -34.14 -2.56
C ASP A 1072 -16.81 -35.61 -2.28
N VAL A 1073 -17.18 -36.08 -1.08
CA VAL A 1073 -17.12 -37.49 -0.67
C VAL A 1073 -18.44 -37.96 -0.06
N LYS A 1074 -18.69 -39.26 -0.06
CA LYS A 1074 -19.88 -39.88 0.54
C LYS A 1074 -19.49 -40.79 1.69
N CYS A 1075 -20.26 -40.74 2.78
CA CYS A 1075 -20.21 -41.78 3.80
C CYS A 1075 -21.16 -42.92 3.42
N VAL A 1076 -20.63 -44.12 3.17
CA VAL A 1076 -21.42 -45.31 2.83
C VAL A 1076 -21.14 -46.38 3.88
N ASN A 1077 -22.16 -46.81 4.62
CA ASN A 1077 -22.03 -47.80 5.71
C ASN A 1077 -20.93 -47.43 6.73
N GLY A 1078 -20.86 -46.14 7.09
CA GLY A 1078 -19.84 -45.62 8.00
C GLY A 1078 -18.45 -45.45 7.40
N LYS A 1079 -18.25 -45.72 6.09
CA LYS A 1079 -16.94 -45.58 5.43
C LYS A 1079 -16.88 -44.39 4.48
N VAL A 1080 -15.74 -43.71 4.44
CA VAL A 1080 -15.41 -42.64 3.50
C VAL A 1080 -14.16 -43.06 2.73
N ASP A 1081 -14.26 -43.13 1.41
CA ASP A 1081 -13.18 -43.56 0.53
C ASP A 1081 -12.42 -42.34 -0.03
N LEU A 1082 -11.18 -42.17 0.45
CA LEU A 1082 -10.19 -41.22 -0.07
C LEU A 1082 -8.90 -41.96 -0.48
N SER A 1083 -9.02 -43.23 -0.85
CA SER A 1083 -7.89 -44.10 -1.18
C SER A 1083 -7.08 -43.61 -2.39
N SER A 1084 -7.68 -42.85 -3.29
CA SER A 1084 -6.97 -42.18 -4.39
C SER A 1084 -5.92 -41.16 -3.93
N GLU A 1085 -6.04 -40.67 -2.70
CA GLU A 1085 -5.10 -39.70 -2.12
C GLU A 1085 -4.09 -40.35 -1.17
N ALA A 1086 -4.15 -41.67 -0.93
CA ALA A 1086 -3.38 -42.33 0.13
C ALA A 1086 -1.86 -42.17 -0.05
N VAL A 1087 -1.39 -42.36 -1.28
CA VAL A 1087 0.01 -42.15 -1.67
C VAL A 1087 0.02 -41.29 -2.93
N VAL A 1088 0.57 -40.08 -2.82
CA VAL A 1088 0.71 -39.15 -3.93
C VAL A 1088 2.18 -38.84 -4.08
N GLY A 1089 2.73 -38.95 -5.30
CA GLY A 1089 4.14 -38.63 -5.56
C GLY A 1089 5.17 -39.46 -4.78
N GLY A 1090 4.76 -40.58 -4.17
CA GLY A 1090 5.60 -41.38 -3.27
C GLY A 1090 5.47 -41.01 -1.78
N GLU A 1091 4.77 -39.93 -1.45
CA GLU A 1091 4.53 -39.49 -0.07
C GLU A 1091 3.15 -39.89 0.43
N MET A 1092 3.08 -40.28 1.70
CA MET A 1092 1.83 -40.62 2.37
C MET A 1092 1.02 -39.36 2.69
N THR A 1093 -0.29 -39.41 2.48
CA THR A 1093 -1.20 -38.32 2.90
C THR A 1093 -1.65 -38.55 4.34
N THR A 1094 -1.69 -37.48 5.13
CA THR A 1094 -2.27 -37.49 6.48
C THR A 1094 -3.73 -37.07 6.45
N TYR A 1095 -4.56 -37.63 7.34
CA TYR A 1095 -6.01 -37.43 7.35
C TYR A 1095 -6.50 -37.14 8.77
N HIS A 1096 -7.18 -36.02 8.95
CA HIS A 1096 -7.73 -35.58 10.23
C HIS A 1096 -9.22 -35.29 10.10
N TRP A 1097 -10.05 -35.91 10.93
CA TRP A 1097 -11.50 -35.70 10.94
C TRP A 1097 -11.93 -34.75 12.05
N PHE A 1098 -12.88 -33.88 11.74
CA PHE A 1098 -13.43 -32.90 12.67
C PHE A 1098 -14.94 -32.80 12.56
N ILE A 1099 -15.57 -32.35 13.65
CA ILE A 1099 -16.98 -31.97 13.72
C ILE A 1099 -17.10 -30.46 13.55
N GLY A 1100 -17.83 -30.01 12.52
CA GLY A 1100 -18.07 -28.60 12.27
C GLY A 1100 -16.89 -27.88 11.61
N ASN A 1101 -16.79 -26.57 11.87
CA ASN A 1101 -15.79 -25.72 11.22
C ASN A 1101 -14.40 -25.99 11.78
N VAL A 1102 -13.42 -26.16 10.89
CA VAL A 1102 -12.00 -26.22 11.22
C VAL A 1102 -11.35 -24.89 10.90
N THR A 1103 -10.57 -24.35 11.83
CA THR A 1103 -9.77 -23.14 11.61
C THR A 1103 -8.30 -23.47 11.79
N TYR A 1104 -7.43 -22.84 10.99
CA TYR A 1104 -5.99 -22.96 11.15
C TYR A 1104 -5.49 -21.70 11.87
N ARG A 1105 -5.01 -21.84 13.12
CA ARG A 1105 -4.43 -20.76 13.94
C ARG A 1105 -3.16 -21.26 14.61
N ASP A 1106 -2.14 -20.40 14.71
CA ASP A 1106 -0.89 -20.71 15.41
C ASP A 1106 -0.16 -21.98 14.92
N GLY A 1107 -0.31 -22.32 13.63
CA GLY A 1107 0.32 -23.50 13.02
C GLY A 1107 -0.43 -24.82 13.25
N GLU A 1108 -1.60 -24.78 13.89
CA GLU A 1108 -2.39 -25.97 14.22
C GLU A 1108 -3.84 -25.88 13.73
N LEU A 1109 -4.44 -27.05 13.47
CA LEU A 1109 -5.86 -27.19 13.16
C LEU A 1109 -6.68 -27.15 14.45
N GLN A 1110 -7.46 -26.08 14.62
CA GLN A 1110 -8.37 -25.87 15.72
C GLN A 1110 -9.78 -26.31 15.31
N GLY A 1111 -10.39 -27.19 16.11
CA GLY A 1111 -11.73 -27.71 15.91
C GLY A 1111 -11.98 -28.92 16.81
N GLU A 1112 -13.24 -29.37 16.90
CA GLU A 1112 -13.59 -30.60 17.60
C GLU A 1112 -13.10 -31.81 16.77
N ARG A 1113 -11.91 -32.30 17.08
CA ARG A 1113 -11.20 -33.36 16.35
C ARG A 1113 -11.69 -34.74 16.80
N LEU A 1114 -11.89 -35.65 15.84
CA LEU A 1114 -12.14 -37.05 16.14
C LEU A 1114 -10.83 -37.79 16.48
N GLU A 1115 -10.89 -38.72 17.42
CA GLU A 1115 -9.75 -39.51 17.85
C GLU A 1115 -9.52 -40.73 16.95
N LEU A 1116 -8.27 -40.88 16.47
CA LEU A 1116 -7.86 -41.99 15.61
C LEU A 1116 -7.78 -43.29 16.44
N ASN A 1117 -8.31 -44.37 15.88
CA ASN A 1117 -8.52 -45.71 16.45
C ASN A 1117 -9.70 -45.85 17.41
N GLU A 1118 -10.12 -44.77 18.06
CA GLU A 1118 -11.29 -44.73 18.94
C GLU A 1118 -12.57 -44.40 18.15
N GLU A 1119 -12.63 -43.20 17.56
CA GLU A 1119 -13.82 -42.67 16.87
C GLU A 1119 -13.78 -42.91 15.35
N TYR A 1120 -12.61 -43.19 14.78
CA TYR A 1120 -12.47 -43.68 13.41
C TYR A 1120 -11.21 -44.53 13.22
N THR A 1121 -11.17 -45.38 12.20
CA THR A 1121 -9.94 -46.07 11.75
C THR A 1121 -9.60 -45.68 10.32
N LEU A 1122 -8.32 -45.63 9.98
CA LEU A 1122 -7.82 -45.30 8.65
C LEU A 1122 -6.97 -46.44 8.10
N GLU A 1123 -7.34 -46.97 6.94
CA GLU A 1123 -6.57 -48.00 6.23
C GLU A 1123 -6.46 -47.61 4.75
N ASN A 1124 -5.24 -47.38 4.25
CA ASN A 1124 -4.96 -47.02 2.85
C ASN A 1124 -5.86 -45.89 2.29
N GLY A 1125 -6.05 -44.82 3.08
CA GLY A 1125 -6.89 -43.68 2.71
C GLY A 1125 -8.41 -43.92 2.83
N VAL A 1126 -8.84 -45.10 3.29
CA VAL A 1126 -10.25 -45.38 3.61
C VAL A 1126 -10.48 -45.17 5.09
N THR A 1127 -11.34 -44.20 5.43
CA THR A 1127 -11.77 -43.94 6.81
C THR A 1127 -13.00 -44.79 7.12
N THR A 1128 -13.00 -45.50 8.25
CA THR A 1128 -14.20 -46.12 8.84
C THR A 1128 -14.55 -45.39 10.15
N LEU A 1129 -15.68 -44.68 10.17
CA LEU A 1129 -16.19 -43.94 11.32
C LEU A 1129 -16.87 -44.89 12.31
N LYS A 1130 -16.57 -44.74 13.60
CA LYS A 1130 -17.07 -45.55 14.73
C LYS A 1130 -17.88 -44.69 15.71
N LEU A 1131 -18.72 -43.82 15.18
CA LEU A 1131 -19.51 -42.88 15.99
C LEU A 1131 -20.85 -43.51 16.43
N ASP A 1132 -21.33 -43.12 17.61
CA ASP A 1132 -22.51 -43.67 18.28
C ASP A 1132 -23.81 -42.90 18.00
N LYS A 1133 -23.70 -41.70 17.41
CA LYS A 1133 -24.80 -40.79 17.05
C LYS A 1133 -24.64 -40.19 15.66
N THR A 1134 -25.71 -39.58 15.16
CA THR A 1134 -25.72 -38.91 13.85
C THR A 1134 -24.99 -37.56 13.91
N PHE A 1135 -24.11 -37.31 12.94
CA PHE A 1135 -23.44 -36.04 12.72
C PHE A 1135 -23.67 -35.58 11.28
N THR A 1136 -23.99 -34.30 11.04
CA THR A 1136 -24.32 -33.77 9.70
C THR A 1136 -23.24 -32.84 9.12
N ASN A 1137 -22.16 -32.61 9.86
CA ASN A 1137 -21.14 -31.60 9.59
C ASN A 1137 -19.72 -32.14 9.78
N LEU A 1138 -19.46 -33.40 9.44
CA LEU A 1138 -18.11 -33.97 9.52
C LEU A 1138 -17.26 -33.50 8.34
N VAL A 1139 -16.00 -33.14 8.59
CA VAL A 1139 -15.03 -32.75 7.55
C VAL A 1139 -13.70 -33.47 7.76
N CYS A 1140 -13.10 -33.92 6.66
CA CYS A 1140 -11.73 -34.43 6.64
C CYS A 1140 -10.79 -33.33 6.12
N VAL A 1141 -9.68 -33.12 6.82
CA VAL A 1141 -8.57 -32.27 6.40
C VAL A 1141 -7.38 -33.15 6.06
N MET A 1142 -6.83 -32.98 4.86
CA MET A 1142 -5.70 -33.74 4.34
C MET A 1142 -4.47 -32.87 4.12
N ALA A 1143 -3.29 -33.42 4.40
CA ALA A 1143 -1.99 -32.82 4.07
C ALA A 1143 -1.04 -33.86 3.44
N ASN A 1144 -0.19 -33.43 2.51
CA ASN A 1144 0.80 -34.27 1.83
C ASN A 1144 2.12 -33.51 1.62
N ASP A 1145 3.25 -34.17 1.86
CA ASP A 1145 4.58 -33.53 1.89
C ASP A 1145 5.08 -33.08 0.52
N ASN A 1146 4.51 -33.58 -0.59
CA ASN A 1146 4.79 -33.02 -1.92
C ASN A 1146 4.28 -31.59 -2.09
N PHE A 1147 3.35 -31.16 -1.25
CA PHE A 1147 2.67 -29.87 -1.34
C PHE A 1147 2.70 -29.17 0.04
N PRO A 1148 3.89 -28.74 0.51
CA PRO A 1148 4.03 -28.16 1.85
C PRO A 1148 3.08 -26.97 2.05
N ASN A 1149 2.41 -26.95 3.21
CA ASN A 1149 1.41 -25.96 3.61
C ASN A 1149 0.08 -25.99 2.83
N ALA A 1150 -0.13 -26.94 1.90
CA ALA A 1150 -1.45 -27.17 1.32
C ALA A 1150 -2.30 -28.05 2.22
N LEU A 1151 -3.51 -27.57 2.51
CA LEU A 1151 -4.56 -28.33 3.18
C LEU A 1151 -5.73 -28.53 2.22
N ILE A 1152 -6.13 -29.79 2.01
CA ILE A 1152 -7.30 -30.12 1.19
C ILE A 1152 -8.41 -30.63 2.11
N TYR A 1153 -9.58 -30.02 1.99
CA TYR A 1153 -10.75 -30.30 2.81
C TYR A 1153 -11.73 -31.17 2.03
N THR A 1154 -12.57 -31.94 2.73
CA THR A 1154 -13.82 -32.45 2.14
C THR A 1154 -14.95 -31.44 2.34
N ASN A 1155 -16.01 -31.54 1.54
CA ASN A 1155 -17.29 -30.95 1.94
C ASN A 1155 -17.80 -31.63 3.22
N TYR A 1156 -18.72 -30.97 3.93
CA TYR A 1156 -19.37 -31.56 5.08
C TYR A 1156 -20.15 -32.80 4.69
N ILE A 1157 -19.93 -33.89 5.43
CA ILE A 1157 -20.65 -35.14 5.25
C ILE A 1157 -21.51 -35.48 6.46
N THR A 1158 -22.54 -36.29 6.20
CA THR A 1158 -23.41 -36.87 7.22
C THR A 1158 -23.04 -38.31 7.51
N PHE A 1159 -22.96 -38.66 8.79
CA PHE A 1159 -22.83 -40.04 9.30
C PHE A 1159 -24.07 -40.40 10.13
N THR A 1160 -24.57 -41.64 10.02
CA THR A 1160 -25.68 -42.17 10.82
C THR A 1160 -25.34 -43.60 11.28
N PRO A 1161 -25.37 -43.91 12.59
CA PRO A 1161 -25.09 -45.25 13.10
C PRO A 1161 -26.12 -46.28 12.63
N ALA A 1162 -25.69 -47.53 12.42
CA ALA A 1162 -26.60 -48.64 12.13
C ALA A 1162 -27.34 -49.08 13.41
N THR A 1163 -28.67 -48.95 13.45
CA THR A 1163 -29.49 -49.43 14.59
C THR A 1163 -29.86 -50.91 14.42
N GLY A 1164 -29.40 -51.75 15.34
CA GLY A 1164 -29.90 -53.12 15.52
C GLY A 1164 -31.28 -53.12 16.21
N ILE A 1165 -32.15 -54.04 15.79
CA ILE A 1165 -33.59 -54.13 16.03
C ILE A 1165 -33.92 -54.74 17.42
N ASP A 1166 -34.93 -54.21 18.15
CA ASP A 1166 -35.95 -55.03 18.85
C ASP A 1166 -37.23 -54.27 19.30
N ALA A 1167 -38.37 -54.83 18.86
CA ALA A 1167 -39.76 -54.86 19.36
C ALA A 1167 -40.55 -53.68 20.00
N VAL A 1168 -41.56 -53.21 19.23
CA VAL A 1168 -43.03 -53.03 19.49
C VAL A 1168 -43.56 -52.28 20.73
N THR A 1169 -44.26 -51.14 20.51
CA THR A 1169 -45.74 -50.96 20.73
C THR A 1169 -46.24 -49.51 20.49
N THR A 1170 -47.01 -49.34 19.40
CA THR A 1170 -48.35 -48.71 19.31
C THR A 1170 -48.61 -47.33 19.94
N ASP A 1171 -48.75 -46.31 19.09
CA ASP A 1171 -50.06 -45.68 18.84
C ASP A 1171 -50.10 -44.89 17.52
N LYS A 1172 -51.23 -44.97 16.82
CA LYS A 1172 -51.46 -44.40 15.48
C LYS A 1172 -51.67 -42.89 15.55
N ASP A 1173 -50.65 -42.10 15.21
CA ASP A 1173 -50.82 -40.66 15.03
C ASP A 1173 -51.20 -40.31 13.58
N VAL A 1174 -52.35 -39.65 13.41
CA VAL A 1174 -52.76 -39.03 12.13
C VAL A 1174 -51.69 -38.03 11.69
N LYS A 1175 -51.12 -38.23 10.49
CA LYS A 1175 -50.05 -37.40 9.93
C LYS A 1175 -50.52 -36.67 8.66
N ILE A 1176 -50.32 -35.35 8.62
CA ILE A 1176 -50.63 -34.49 7.48
C ILE A 1176 -49.31 -33.99 6.90
N GLN A 1177 -49.03 -34.27 5.62
CA GLN A 1177 -47.78 -33.89 4.97
C GLN A 1177 -47.99 -33.56 3.48
N PHE A 1178 -47.07 -32.78 2.90
CA PHE A 1178 -47.03 -32.53 1.47
C PHE A 1178 -45.96 -33.42 0.83
N LEU A 1179 -46.36 -34.27 -0.12
CA LEU A 1179 -45.46 -35.21 -0.79
C LEU A 1179 -45.86 -35.34 -2.27
N ASP A 1180 -44.88 -35.19 -3.17
CA ASP A 1180 -45.02 -35.37 -4.62
C ASP A 1180 -46.15 -34.55 -5.27
N GLY A 1181 -46.30 -33.28 -4.86
CA GLY A 1181 -47.23 -32.33 -5.51
C GLY A 1181 -48.67 -32.34 -4.98
N ALA A 1182 -48.98 -33.10 -3.93
CA ALA A 1182 -50.33 -33.16 -3.33
C ALA A 1182 -50.27 -33.27 -1.79
N ILE A 1183 -51.34 -32.85 -1.11
CA ILE A 1183 -51.48 -33.03 0.33
C ILE A 1183 -51.89 -34.48 0.61
N SER A 1184 -51.11 -35.16 1.45
CA SER A 1184 -51.34 -36.54 1.85
C SER A 1184 -51.71 -36.62 3.34
N VAL A 1185 -52.83 -37.27 3.64
CA VAL A 1185 -53.31 -37.53 4.99
C VAL A 1185 -53.18 -39.04 5.25
N LEU A 1186 -52.42 -39.41 6.28
CA LEU A 1186 -52.10 -40.79 6.63
C LEU A 1186 -52.65 -41.13 8.02
N GLY A 1187 -53.21 -42.34 8.18
CA GLY A 1187 -53.68 -42.88 9.46
C GLY A 1187 -55.04 -42.33 9.92
N ALA A 1188 -55.86 -41.78 9.02
CA ALA A 1188 -57.14 -41.13 9.33
C ALA A 1188 -58.36 -41.74 8.61
N GLN A 1189 -58.34 -43.05 8.35
CA GLN A 1189 -59.40 -43.74 7.62
C GLN A 1189 -60.80 -43.44 8.19
N ASN A 1190 -61.77 -43.19 7.32
CA ASN A 1190 -63.16 -42.78 7.58
C ASN A 1190 -63.36 -41.41 8.26
N SER A 1191 -62.30 -40.64 8.52
CA SER A 1191 -62.40 -39.27 9.02
C SER A 1191 -62.70 -38.28 7.90
N THR A 1192 -63.45 -37.20 8.20
CA THR A 1192 -63.70 -36.11 7.24
C THR A 1192 -62.52 -35.14 7.24
N VAL A 1193 -61.96 -34.86 6.07
CA VAL A 1193 -60.94 -33.83 5.83
C VAL A 1193 -61.61 -32.59 5.26
N ALA A 1194 -61.26 -31.42 5.79
CA ALA A 1194 -61.62 -30.12 5.24
C ALA A 1194 -60.35 -29.26 5.08
N ILE A 1195 -60.17 -28.63 3.93
CA ILE A 1195 -59.00 -27.81 3.58
C ILE A 1195 -59.47 -26.40 3.27
N TYR A 1196 -58.85 -25.42 3.92
CA TYR A 1196 -59.16 -24.00 3.77
C TYR A 1196 -57.94 -23.26 3.23
N SER A 1197 -58.13 -22.24 2.42
CA SER A 1197 -57.07 -21.27 2.09
C SER A 1197 -56.77 -20.40 3.31
N ILE A 1198 -55.64 -19.71 3.31
CA ILE A 1198 -55.18 -18.95 4.48
C ILE A 1198 -56.07 -17.75 4.84
N ASP A 1199 -56.92 -17.29 3.92
CA ASP A 1199 -57.97 -16.29 4.12
C ASP A 1199 -59.28 -16.89 4.69
N GLY A 1200 -59.30 -18.20 4.99
CA GLY A 1200 -60.39 -18.89 5.68
C GLY A 1200 -61.47 -19.50 4.77
N LYS A 1201 -61.32 -19.44 3.44
CA LYS A 1201 -62.30 -19.99 2.49
C LYS A 1201 -62.13 -21.50 2.33
N LEU A 1202 -63.23 -22.29 2.32
CA LEU A 1202 -63.16 -23.74 2.14
C LEU A 1202 -62.82 -24.10 0.69
N VAL A 1203 -61.72 -24.83 0.48
CA VAL A 1203 -61.15 -25.18 -0.82
C VAL A 1203 -61.42 -26.64 -1.19
N TYR A 1204 -61.49 -27.54 -0.20
CA TYR A 1204 -61.80 -28.96 -0.42
C TYR A 1204 -62.41 -29.61 0.84
N GLN A 1205 -63.41 -30.49 0.69
CA GLN A 1205 -63.95 -31.30 1.79
C GLN A 1205 -64.37 -32.70 1.31
N GLY A 1206 -63.93 -33.75 2.02
CA GLY A 1206 -64.24 -35.14 1.68
C GLY A 1206 -63.85 -36.13 2.76
N LYS A 1207 -64.38 -37.37 2.72
CA LYS A 1207 -63.99 -38.44 3.64
C LYS A 1207 -62.76 -39.20 3.13
N VAL A 1208 -61.84 -39.52 4.03
CA VAL A 1208 -60.68 -40.39 3.75
C VAL A 1208 -61.17 -41.83 3.62
N ALA A 1209 -61.23 -42.38 2.41
CA ALA A 1209 -61.77 -43.73 2.19
C ALA A 1209 -60.86 -44.85 2.72
N ASN A 1210 -59.53 -44.66 2.68
CA ASN A 1210 -58.50 -45.65 3.02
C ASN A 1210 -57.46 -45.07 4.01
N ASP A 1211 -56.57 -45.87 4.59
CA ASP A 1211 -55.55 -45.40 5.55
C ASP A 1211 -54.56 -44.34 5.00
N SER A 1212 -54.58 -44.09 3.68
CA SER A 1212 -53.98 -42.92 3.04
C SER A 1212 -54.96 -42.29 2.05
N SER A 1213 -55.07 -40.96 2.04
CA SER A 1213 -55.79 -40.23 0.99
C SER A 1213 -55.01 -39.04 0.50
N ARG A 1214 -55.08 -38.83 -0.82
CA ARG A 1214 -54.26 -37.89 -1.57
C ARG A 1214 -55.14 -36.84 -2.23
N ILE A 1215 -54.90 -35.58 -1.90
CA ILE A 1215 -55.74 -34.45 -2.31
C ILE A 1215 -54.85 -33.46 -3.09
N PRO A 1216 -54.96 -33.40 -4.42
CA PRO A 1216 -54.19 -32.47 -5.24
C PRO A 1216 -54.80 -31.06 -5.17
N LEU A 1217 -53.96 -30.05 -4.93
CA LEU A 1217 -54.34 -28.63 -4.87
C LEU A 1217 -53.28 -27.80 -5.58
N SER A 1218 -53.67 -26.62 -6.07
CA SER A 1218 -52.77 -25.64 -6.68
C SER A 1218 -51.79 -25.04 -5.67
N ARG A 1219 -50.71 -24.41 -6.15
CA ARG A 1219 -49.69 -23.78 -5.31
C ARG A 1219 -50.31 -22.71 -4.40
N GLY A 1220 -49.99 -22.79 -3.10
CA GLY A 1220 -50.60 -21.93 -2.09
C GLY A 1220 -50.42 -22.47 -0.68
N THR A 1221 -50.76 -21.68 0.33
CA THR A 1221 -50.74 -22.11 1.74
C THR A 1221 -52.15 -22.35 2.25
N TYR A 1222 -52.38 -23.54 2.80
CA TYR A 1222 -53.68 -24.02 3.23
C TYR A 1222 -53.66 -24.48 4.69
N ILE A 1223 -54.83 -24.48 5.32
CA ILE A 1223 -55.09 -25.10 6.62
C ILE A 1223 -55.88 -26.37 6.37
N VAL A 1224 -55.30 -27.53 6.70
CA VAL A 1224 -55.91 -28.85 6.55
C VAL A 1224 -56.40 -29.32 7.91
N ARG A 1225 -57.68 -29.65 8.02
CA ARG A 1225 -58.32 -30.16 9.24
C ARG A 1225 -58.83 -31.59 9.05
N VAL A 1226 -58.50 -32.45 10.01
CA VAL A 1226 -58.98 -33.84 10.07
C VAL A 1226 -59.37 -34.13 11.52
N GLY A 1227 -60.68 -34.22 11.79
CA GLY A 1227 -61.21 -34.24 13.16
C GLY A 1227 -60.79 -32.98 13.93
N ASN A 1228 -60.20 -33.15 15.13
CA ASN A 1228 -59.74 -32.06 15.99
C ASN A 1228 -58.31 -31.57 15.67
N LYS A 1229 -57.58 -32.23 14.77
CA LYS A 1229 -56.23 -31.82 14.38
C LYS A 1229 -56.26 -30.89 13.17
N ALA A 1230 -55.51 -29.80 13.23
CA ALA A 1230 -55.34 -28.83 12.15
C ALA A 1230 -53.85 -28.62 11.86
N ALA A 1231 -53.45 -28.62 10.59
CA ALA A 1231 -52.08 -28.37 10.17
C ALA A 1231 -52.03 -27.34 9.03
N LYS A 1232 -51.10 -26.40 9.11
CA LYS A 1232 -50.82 -25.46 8.02
C LYS A 1232 -49.83 -26.10 7.05
N VAL A 1233 -50.20 -26.19 5.79
CA VAL A 1233 -49.41 -26.85 4.74
C VAL A 1233 -49.23 -25.89 3.57
N SER A 1234 -47.99 -25.63 3.20
CA SER A 1234 -47.63 -24.81 2.03
C SER A 1234 -47.27 -25.70 0.84
N VAL A 1235 -48.13 -25.69 -0.17
CA VAL A 1235 -47.93 -26.35 -1.46
C VAL A 1235 -47.05 -25.44 -2.31
N LYS A 1236 -45.79 -25.84 -2.53
CA LYS A 1236 -44.77 -25.03 -3.23
C LYS A 1236 -44.85 -25.10 -4.74
#